data_AF-A0A5D3A479-F1
#
_entry.id   AF-A0A5D3A479-F1
#
_cell.length_a   1.000
_cell.length_b   1.000
_cell.length_c   1.000
_cell.angle_alpha   90.00
_cell.angle_beta   90.00
_cell.angle_gamma   90.00
#
_symmetry.space_group_name_H-M   'P 1'
#
loop_
_entity.id
_entity.type
_entity.pdbx_description
1 polymer ?
#
loop_
_entity_poly.entity_id
_entity_poly.type
_entity_poly.pdbx_seq_one_letter_code
_entity_poly.pdbx_strand_id
1 'polypeptide(L)'
;MGKKKNQKQQPSASKDDLLNTLGDFTSKENWDSFFTIRGSDDSFEWYAEWPQLRDSLLPRIQQHPSPSSLSPSSSLRILVPGCGNSRLSEHLYDAGFGDITNIDFSKVVISGMLRRNVRDRPNMRWRVMDMTQMQFPDDTFNVVLDKGGLDALMEPELGPQLGTKYLSEVKRVLKSRGKFICLTLAESHVLGLLFPKFRFGWNVCLYAIPQKPSTKPDLQTFMVAAEKESSNELLQIISSFDHSSLACNPNQASGLLEALESENQIRGEYLSGSDVLYSLEDLQLGAKGDLQKLSPGRRVLLTLGEQGVSHFCYKAVLLDAKQQSGAFSFHCGVFIVPKTRSHEWLFSSEEGQWQVVESSKAARLIMVLLEASHANADMEDIQKDLSPLVKPLAPADNDKGNQIPFMTASDGIKQRSVVYQGSSSLTGPVVIEDVVYENTDDDVSHSLPFRRLIFERTEGLVQSEALLTRDGLFDKSVYGAEMKKASSSSKSKRRGALKRNNESSSKMKVYHGYLASSYHTAIISGFSLISSYLESVASSGNRVKAVVIGLGAGLLPMFLHGCMQSMQIEAVELDPVMLNLARDYFGFTEDKRMKLFRYILPMASSLSGTTETYMQLAMKCSFLPMEVANFQMLKAEVPLLT
;
A
#
# COMPACT_ATOMS: atom_id res chain seq x y z
N MET A 1 24.04 -85.07 -17.98
CA MET A 1 24.38 -84.01 -17.00
C MET A 1 24.69 -82.72 -17.75
N GLY A 2 23.83 -81.70 -17.66
CA GLY A 2 24.08 -80.37 -18.21
C GLY A 2 23.50 -79.34 -17.27
N LYS A 3 24.37 -78.60 -16.56
CA LYS A 3 24.05 -77.77 -15.40
C LYS A 3 23.12 -76.61 -15.75
N LYS A 4 21.95 -76.56 -15.10
CA LYS A 4 21.11 -75.35 -14.97
C LYS A 4 21.92 -74.26 -14.26
N LYS A 5 22.09 -73.10 -14.91
CA LYS A 5 22.54 -71.87 -14.24
C LYS A 5 21.36 -71.34 -13.40
N ASN A 6 21.49 -71.44 -12.08
CA ASN A 6 20.62 -70.72 -11.15
C ASN A 6 20.81 -69.21 -11.36
N GLN A 7 19.77 -68.52 -11.82
CA GLN A 7 19.61 -67.10 -11.58
C GLN A 7 19.43 -66.92 -10.07
N LYS A 8 20.44 -66.33 -9.41
CA LYS A 8 20.28 -65.80 -8.06
C LYS A 8 19.29 -64.64 -8.13
N GLN A 9 18.10 -64.80 -7.56
CA GLN A 9 17.25 -63.68 -7.19
C GLN A 9 18.05 -62.79 -6.23
N GLN A 10 18.24 -61.52 -6.60
CA GLN A 10 18.67 -60.49 -5.65
C GLN A 10 17.58 -60.34 -4.59
N PRO A 11 17.95 -60.16 -3.30
CA PRO A 11 16.96 -59.90 -2.26
C PRO A 11 16.24 -58.58 -2.56
N SER A 12 14.91 -58.61 -2.61
CA SER A 12 14.08 -57.40 -2.68
C SER A 12 14.33 -56.57 -1.42
N ALA A 13 14.92 -55.38 -1.57
CA ALA A 13 15.02 -54.41 -0.48
C ALA A 13 13.62 -54.10 0.07
N SER A 14 13.48 -53.97 1.40
CA SER A 14 12.20 -53.63 2.00
C SER A 14 11.76 -52.21 1.58
N LYS A 15 10.45 -51.91 1.56
CA LYS A 15 9.95 -50.56 1.23
C LYS A 15 10.58 -49.48 2.11
N ASP A 16 10.85 -49.80 3.37
CA ASP A 16 11.43 -48.87 4.34
C ASP A 16 12.92 -48.62 4.06
N ASP A 17 13.69 -49.65 3.66
CA ASP A 17 15.09 -49.48 3.25
C ASP A 17 15.25 -48.64 1.98
N LEU A 18 14.27 -48.69 1.08
CA LEU A 18 14.23 -47.88 -0.14
C LEU A 18 13.92 -46.41 0.15
N LEU A 19 12.98 -46.13 1.05
CA LEU A 19 12.63 -44.75 1.43
C LEU A 19 13.78 -44.06 2.20
N ASN A 20 14.59 -44.82 2.94
CA ASN A 20 15.78 -44.29 3.61
C ASN A 20 16.84 -43.70 2.65
N THR A 21 16.76 -44.00 1.35
CA THR A 21 17.65 -43.40 0.33
C THR A 21 17.23 -42.00 -0.12
N LEU A 22 16.02 -41.56 0.24
CA LEU A 22 15.41 -40.29 -0.18
C LEU A 22 15.53 -39.21 0.91
N GLY A 23 16.66 -39.12 1.60
CA GLY A 23 16.83 -38.22 2.74
C GLY A 23 16.52 -36.75 2.42
N ASP A 24 17.04 -36.25 1.29
CA ASP A 24 16.73 -34.94 0.71
C ASP A 24 16.00 -35.18 -0.63
N PHE A 25 14.73 -34.79 -0.70
CA PHE A 25 13.86 -34.94 -1.86
C PHE A 25 14.19 -33.96 -2.99
N THR A 26 15.09 -33.00 -2.77
CA THR A 26 15.61 -32.09 -3.81
C THR A 26 16.93 -32.57 -4.43
N SER A 27 17.57 -33.59 -3.85
CA SER A 27 18.80 -34.16 -4.38
C SER A 27 18.55 -35.11 -5.55
N LYS A 28 19.10 -34.75 -6.71
CA LYS A 28 19.08 -35.60 -7.90
C LYS A 28 19.78 -36.94 -7.66
N GLU A 29 20.87 -36.97 -6.89
CA GLU A 29 21.65 -38.17 -6.61
C GLU A 29 20.87 -39.18 -5.74
N ASN A 30 20.08 -38.69 -4.78
CA ASN A 30 19.18 -39.53 -3.97
C ASN A 30 18.12 -40.20 -4.86
N TRP A 31 17.48 -39.43 -5.75
CA TRP A 31 16.50 -39.97 -6.70
C TRP A 31 17.12 -40.93 -7.73
N ASP A 32 18.29 -40.59 -8.29
CA ASP A 32 19.02 -41.49 -9.21
C ASP A 32 19.33 -42.83 -8.52
N SER A 33 19.69 -42.81 -7.23
CA SER A 33 19.93 -44.01 -6.41
C SER A 33 18.65 -44.80 -6.18
N PHE A 34 17.57 -44.14 -5.74
CA PHE A 34 16.26 -44.76 -5.53
C PHE A 34 15.76 -45.47 -6.81
N PHE A 35 15.80 -44.80 -7.96
CA PHE A 35 15.34 -45.38 -9.22
C PHE A 35 16.26 -46.51 -9.73
N THR A 36 17.56 -46.44 -9.43
CA THR A 36 18.51 -47.52 -9.77
C THR A 36 18.23 -48.78 -8.96
N ILE A 37 17.99 -48.66 -7.65
CA ILE A 37 17.72 -49.80 -6.77
C ILE A 37 16.38 -50.45 -7.13
N ARG A 38 15.37 -49.64 -7.43
CA ARG A 38 14.01 -50.13 -7.73
C ARG A 38 13.87 -50.78 -9.10
N GLY A 39 14.59 -50.29 -10.10
CA GLY A 39 14.52 -50.78 -11.48
C GLY A 39 13.31 -50.27 -12.27
N SER A 40 13.25 -50.59 -13.57
CA SER A 40 12.26 -50.02 -14.51
C SER A 40 10.86 -50.63 -14.45
N ASP A 41 10.75 -51.84 -13.87
CA ASP A 41 9.53 -52.65 -13.98
C ASP A 41 8.62 -52.51 -12.73
N ASP A 42 9.13 -51.93 -11.64
CA ASP A 42 8.39 -51.66 -10.40
C ASP A 42 8.03 -50.16 -10.29
N SER A 43 6.82 -49.80 -10.75
CA SER A 43 6.31 -48.42 -10.66
C SER A 43 5.98 -48.02 -9.22
N PHE A 44 6.27 -46.77 -8.85
CA PHE A 44 5.90 -46.21 -7.56
C PHE A 44 4.86 -45.10 -7.72
N GLU A 45 3.86 -45.09 -6.84
CA GLU A 45 2.83 -44.05 -6.81
C GLU A 45 2.88 -43.30 -5.48
N TRP A 46 3.19 -42.01 -5.57
CA TRP A 46 2.93 -41.06 -4.50
C TRP A 46 1.46 -40.66 -4.48
N TYR A 47 0.93 -40.48 -3.27
CA TYR A 47 -0.41 -40.02 -2.95
C TYR A 47 -1.54 -40.98 -3.31
N ALA A 48 -2.23 -40.75 -4.43
CA ALA A 48 -3.39 -41.53 -4.85
C ALA A 48 -3.11 -42.31 -6.13
N GLU A 49 -3.73 -43.48 -6.24
CA GLU A 49 -3.63 -44.33 -7.43
C GLU A 49 -4.64 -43.92 -8.51
N TRP A 50 -4.40 -44.33 -9.75
CA TRP A 50 -5.26 -44.00 -10.88
C TRP A 50 -6.77 -44.24 -10.67
N PRO A 51 -7.22 -45.37 -10.07
CA PRO A 51 -8.66 -45.57 -9.84
C PRO A 51 -9.32 -44.52 -8.95
N GLN A 52 -8.57 -43.93 -8.01
CA GLN A 52 -9.06 -42.86 -7.13
C GLN A 52 -9.02 -41.50 -7.83
N LEU A 53 -8.01 -41.29 -8.67
CA LEU A 53 -7.80 -40.02 -9.37
C LEU A 53 -8.72 -39.85 -10.58
N ARG A 54 -9.00 -40.92 -11.33
CA ARG A 54 -9.64 -40.89 -12.65
C ARG A 54 -10.89 -40.00 -12.68
N ASP A 55 -11.84 -40.25 -11.80
CA ASP A 55 -13.16 -39.61 -11.85
C ASP A 55 -13.10 -38.14 -11.43
N SER A 56 -12.17 -37.79 -10.54
CA SER A 56 -11.92 -36.40 -10.13
C SER A 56 -11.07 -35.63 -11.13
N LEU A 57 -10.09 -36.28 -11.76
CA LEU A 57 -9.07 -35.65 -12.61
C LEU A 57 -9.54 -35.43 -14.05
N LEU A 58 -10.15 -36.46 -14.68
CA LEU A 58 -10.53 -36.40 -16.09
C LEU A 58 -11.44 -35.21 -16.44
N PRO A 59 -12.49 -34.89 -15.65
CA PRO A 59 -13.35 -33.73 -15.91
C PRO A 59 -12.60 -32.38 -15.83
N ARG A 60 -11.45 -32.32 -15.15
CA ARG A 60 -10.66 -31.09 -14.99
C ARG A 60 -9.70 -30.88 -16.14
N ILE A 61 -9.17 -31.96 -16.72
CA ILE A 61 -8.30 -31.92 -17.91
C ILE A 61 -9.13 -31.66 -19.18
N GLN A 62 -10.32 -32.26 -19.28
CA GLN A 62 -11.20 -32.06 -20.43
C GLN A 62 -11.72 -30.62 -20.48
N GLN A 63 -11.60 -29.97 -21.63
CA GLN A 63 -12.28 -28.71 -21.90
C GLN A 63 -13.72 -29.02 -22.34
N HIS A 64 -14.71 -28.28 -21.82
CA HIS A 64 -16.06 -28.36 -22.37
C HIS A 64 -16.00 -28.02 -23.86
N PRO A 65 -16.44 -28.91 -24.77
CA PRO A 65 -16.53 -28.56 -26.18
C PRO A 65 -17.53 -27.40 -26.30
N SER A 66 -17.04 -26.22 -26.68
CA SER A 66 -17.94 -25.15 -27.09
C SER A 66 -18.67 -25.65 -28.35
N PRO A 67 -20.01 -25.65 -28.39
CA PRO A 67 -20.78 -26.17 -29.52
C PRO A 67 -20.56 -25.43 -30.84
N SER A 68 -19.72 -24.38 -30.85
CA SER A 68 -19.37 -23.55 -32.01
C SER A 68 -18.01 -23.87 -32.65
N SER A 69 -17.18 -24.78 -32.11
CA SER A 69 -15.87 -25.12 -32.68
C SER A 69 -15.97 -26.23 -33.74
N LEU A 70 -16.12 -25.85 -35.01
CA LEU A 70 -16.05 -26.75 -36.18
C LEU A 70 -14.61 -27.16 -36.58
N SER A 71 -13.57 -26.71 -35.85
CA SER A 71 -12.20 -27.15 -36.06
C SER A 71 -11.90 -28.46 -35.31
N PRO A 72 -11.11 -29.40 -35.88
CA PRO A 72 -10.59 -30.54 -35.13
C PRO A 72 -9.95 -30.04 -33.85
N SER A 73 -10.36 -30.57 -32.69
CA SER A 73 -9.81 -30.13 -31.40
C SER A 73 -8.29 -30.19 -31.48
N SER A 74 -7.59 -29.07 -31.36
CA SER A 74 -6.15 -29.07 -31.19
C SER A 74 -5.81 -30.00 -30.02
N SER A 75 -4.89 -30.94 -30.19
CA SER A 75 -4.52 -31.87 -29.12
C SER A 75 -4.13 -31.10 -27.86
N LEU A 76 -4.77 -31.42 -26.73
CA LEU A 76 -4.44 -30.83 -25.44
C LEU A 76 -3.00 -31.23 -25.08
N ARG A 77 -2.11 -30.24 -24.96
CA ARG A 77 -0.73 -30.46 -24.53
C ARG A 77 -0.66 -30.51 -23.02
N ILE A 78 -0.22 -31.64 -22.48
CA ILE A 78 -0.07 -31.87 -21.04
C ILE A 78 1.42 -31.95 -20.70
N LEU A 79 1.84 -31.22 -19.66
CA LEU A 79 3.15 -31.35 -19.03
C LEU A 79 2.99 -32.07 -17.68
N VAL A 80 3.80 -33.09 -17.44
CA VAL A 80 3.89 -33.81 -16.16
C VAL A 80 5.32 -33.62 -15.62
N PRO A 81 5.57 -32.61 -14.78
CA PRO A 81 6.85 -32.39 -14.12
C PRO A 81 7.04 -33.33 -12.91
N GLY A 82 8.31 -33.63 -12.60
CA GLY A 82 8.64 -34.59 -11.54
C GLY A 82 7.97 -35.95 -11.78
N CYS A 83 7.94 -36.41 -13.03
CA CYS A 83 7.08 -37.54 -13.42
C CYS A 83 7.47 -38.85 -12.72
N GLY A 84 8.73 -38.98 -12.29
CA GLY A 84 9.26 -40.21 -11.71
C GLY A 84 8.97 -41.43 -12.58
N ASN A 85 8.68 -42.56 -11.92
CA ASN A 85 8.25 -43.81 -12.55
C ASN A 85 6.75 -44.09 -12.35
N SER A 86 5.95 -43.05 -12.09
CA SER A 86 4.49 -43.14 -11.97
C SER A 86 3.87 -43.59 -13.30
N ARG A 87 2.76 -44.33 -13.22
CA ARG A 87 1.96 -44.75 -14.37
C ARG A 87 0.90 -43.72 -14.76
N LEU A 88 0.81 -42.58 -14.07
CA LEU A 88 -0.18 -41.54 -14.34
C LEU A 88 -0.21 -41.15 -15.82
N SER A 89 0.96 -40.90 -16.42
CA SER A 89 1.06 -40.53 -17.84
C SER A 89 0.66 -41.67 -18.78
N GLU A 90 0.92 -42.92 -18.41
CA GLU A 90 0.45 -44.10 -19.17
C GLU A 90 -1.07 -44.14 -19.18
N HIS A 91 -1.70 -43.95 -18.01
CA HIS A 91 -3.14 -43.96 -17.87
C HIS A 91 -3.83 -42.80 -18.58
N LEU A 92 -3.25 -41.61 -18.56
CA LEU A 92 -3.75 -40.46 -19.32
C LEU A 92 -3.67 -40.72 -20.84
N TYR A 93 -2.56 -41.29 -21.31
CA TYR A 93 -2.42 -41.65 -22.71
C TYR A 93 -3.49 -42.65 -23.14
N ASP A 94 -3.67 -43.71 -22.34
CA ASP A 94 -4.67 -44.76 -22.60
C ASP A 94 -6.11 -44.23 -22.48
N ALA A 95 -6.32 -43.12 -21.77
CA ALA A 95 -7.59 -42.39 -21.68
C ALA A 95 -7.83 -41.40 -22.84
N GLY A 96 -6.91 -41.30 -23.81
CA GLY A 96 -7.06 -40.52 -25.04
C GLY A 96 -6.24 -39.23 -25.11
N PHE A 97 -5.43 -38.91 -24.10
CA PHE A 97 -4.55 -37.73 -24.13
C PHE A 97 -3.20 -38.09 -24.76
N GLY A 98 -3.10 -37.95 -26.09
CA GLY A 98 -1.90 -38.38 -26.82
C GLY A 98 -0.67 -37.46 -26.72
N ASP A 99 -0.86 -36.19 -26.36
CA ASP A 99 0.19 -35.15 -26.42
C ASP A 99 0.75 -34.80 -25.03
N ILE A 100 1.42 -35.78 -24.41
CA ILE A 100 1.96 -35.69 -23.04
C ILE A 100 3.49 -35.50 -23.08
N THR A 101 4.00 -34.51 -22.37
CA THR A 101 5.42 -34.30 -22.11
C THR A 101 5.72 -34.56 -20.65
N ASN A 102 6.63 -35.47 -20.38
CA ASN A 102 7.06 -35.86 -19.05
C ASN A 102 8.48 -35.35 -18.82
N ILE A 103 8.70 -34.69 -17.69
CA ILE A 103 10.03 -34.22 -17.29
C ILE A 103 10.40 -34.67 -15.88
N ASP A 104 11.68 -34.95 -15.69
CA ASP A 104 12.29 -35.28 -14.41
C ASP A 104 13.79 -34.97 -14.51
N PHE A 105 14.42 -34.51 -13.45
CA PHE A 105 15.86 -34.24 -13.43
C PHE A 105 16.72 -35.53 -13.41
N SER A 106 16.11 -36.69 -13.11
CA SER A 106 16.77 -37.99 -13.08
C SER A 106 16.83 -38.57 -14.48
N LYS A 107 18.06 -38.70 -15.00
CA LYS A 107 18.30 -39.39 -16.27
C LYS A 107 17.93 -40.87 -16.18
N VAL A 108 18.09 -41.47 -15.00
CA VAL A 108 17.79 -42.89 -14.75
C VAL A 108 16.32 -43.15 -15.02
N VAL A 109 15.42 -42.38 -14.39
CA VAL A 109 13.98 -42.61 -14.50
C VAL A 109 13.44 -42.27 -15.90
N ILE A 110 13.90 -41.16 -16.49
CA ILE A 110 13.50 -40.78 -17.85
C ILE A 110 13.89 -41.85 -18.87
N SER A 111 15.10 -42.42 -18.75
CA SER A 111 15.56 -43.48 -19.65
C SER A 111 14.79 -44.79 -19.46
N GLY A 112 14.36 -45.09 -18.22
CA GLY A 112 13.50 -46.23 -17.91
C GLY A 112 12.11 -46.05 -18.53
N MET A 113 11.48 -44.92 -18.27
CA MET A 113 10.13 -44.62 -18.72
C MET A 113 9.99 -44.49 -20.23
N LEU A 114 11.00 -43.91 -20.91
CA LEU A 114 11.04 -43.88 -22.37
C LEU A 114 11.07 -45.30 -22.95
N ARG A 115 11.97 -46.17 -22.47
CA ARG A 115 12.07 -47.55 -22.97
C ARG A 115 10.79 -48.34 -22.76
N ARG A 116 10.14 -48.14 -21.60
CA ARG A 116 8.87 -48.77 -21.24
C ARG A 116 7.71 -48.35 -22.14
N ASN A 117 7.70 -47.11 -22.65
CA ASN A 117 6.53 -46.54 -23.32
C ASN A 117 6.70 -46.27 -24.82
N VAL A 118 7.92 -46.22 -25.36
CA VAL A 118 8.16 -45.80 -26.76
C VAL A 118 7.45 -46.66 -27.81
N ARG A 119 7.16 -47.94 -27.52
CA ARG A 119 6.46 -48.85 -28.45
C ARG A 119 4.95 -48.68 -28.40
N ASP A 120 4.36 -48.70 -27.22
CA ASP A 120 2.91 -48.73 -27.04
C ASP A 120 2.29 -47.33 -27.01
N ARG A 121 3.09 -46.31 -26.62
CA ARG A 121 2.65 -44.92 -26.41
C ARG A 121 3.62 -43.93 -27.08
N PRO A 122 3.82 -44.03 -28.41
CA PRO A 122 4.90 -43.34 -29.13
C PRO A 122 4.80 -41.81 -29.12
N ASN A 123 3.62 -41.24 -28.86
CA ASN A 123 3.44 -39.77 -28.86
C ASN A 123 3.83 -39.12 -27.52
N MET A 124 4.08 -39.90 -26.46
CA MET A 124 4.61 -39.36 -25.22
C MET A 124 6.08 -38.94 -25.36
N ARG A 125 6.40 -37.76 -24.84
CA ARG A 125 7.77 -37.24 -24.78
C ARG A 125 8.31 -37.39 -23.38
N TRP A 126 9.58 -37.78 -23.27
CA TRP A 126 10.30 -37.95 -22.01
C TRP A 126 11.60 -37.16 -22.07
N ARG A 127 11.81 -36.20 -21.17
CA ARG A 127 12.98 -35.31 -21.20
C ARG A 127 13.61 -35.17 -19.82
N VAL A 128 14.93 -35.25 -19.77
CA VAL A 128 15.68 -34.90 -18.56
C VAL A 128 15.68 -33.38 -18.42
N MET A 129 15.06 -32.86 -17.37
CA MET A 129 14.91 -31.42 -17.16
C MET A 129 14.58 -31.11 -15.70
N ASP A 130 15.19 -30.07 -15.16
CA ASP A 130 14.84 -29.48 -13.87
C ASP A 130 13.55 -28.65 -14.00
N MET A 131 12.53 -28.97 -13.20
CA MET A 131 11.24 -28.27 -13.24
C MET A 131 11.29 -26.84 -12.69
N THR A 132 12.36 -26.46 -11.96
CA THR A 132 12.60 -25.08 -11.52
C THR A 132 13.19 -24.19 -12.62
N GLN A 133 13.63 -24.79 -13.74
CA GLN A 133 14.26 -24.11 -14.89
C GLN A 133 13.86 -24.80 -16.21
N MET A 134 12.58 -24.71 -16.58
CA MET A 134 12.05 -25.40 -17.74
C MET A 134 12.49 -24.74 -19.06
N GLN A 135 13.02 -25.55 -19.98
CA GLN A 135 13.48 -25.08 -21.30
C GLN A 135 12.38 -25.16 -22.35
N PHE A 136 11.17 -24.70 -22.00
CA PHE A 136 10.03 -24.57 -22.90
C PHE A 136 9.72 -23.09 -23.18
N PRO A 137 9.19 -22.74 -24.36
CA PRO A 137 8.64 -21.41 -24.59
C PRO A 137 7.46 -21.11 -23.66
N ASP A 138 7.19 -19.83 -23.44
CA ASP A 138 5.99 -19.34 -22.75
C ASP A 138 4.72 -19.84 -23.47
N ASP A 139 3.61 -19.95 -22.74
CA ASP A 139 2.30 -20.32 -23.30
C ASP A 139 2.31 -21.60 -24.18
N THR A 140 3.05 -22.62 -23.76
CA THR A 140 3.21 -23.87 -24.51
C THR A 140 2.15 -24.92 -24.18
N PHE A 141 1.78 -25.06 -22.90
CA PHE A 141 0.95 -26.17 -22.41
C PHE A 141 -0.48 -25.72 -22.06
N ASN A 142 -1.42 -26.64 -22.25
CA ASN A 142 -2.80 -26.46 -21.82
C ASN A 142 -3.00 -26.90 -20.37
N VAL A 143 -2.28 -27.94 -19.94
CA VAL A 143 -2.35 -28.47 -18.57
C VAL A 143 -0.93 -28.75 -18.08
N VAL A 144 -0.63 -28.32 -16.85
CA VAL A 144 0.50 -28.80 -16.07
C VAL A 144 -0.06 -29.64 -14.93
N LEU A 145 0.31 -30.91 -14.85
CA LEU A 145 -0.19 -31.88 -13.88
C LEU A 145 0.94 -32.31 -12.95
N ASP A 146 0.96 -31.74 -11.76
CA ASP A 146 1.91 -32.05 -10.69
C ASP A 146 1.35 -33.12 -9.75
N LYS A 147 2.20 -34.09 -9.38
CA LYS A 147 1.88 -35.08 -8.36
C LYS A 147 3.05 -35.25 -7.40
N GLY A 148 3.11 -34.38 -6.39
CA GLY A 148 4.14 -34.39 -5.35
C GLY A 148 5.44 -33.72 -5.75
N GLY A 149 5.49 -33.10 -6.92
CA GLY A 149 6.66 -32.35 -7.37
C GLY A 149 6.82 -31.07 -6.55
N LEU A 150 5.72 -30.33 -6.33
CA LEU A 150 5.76 -29.14 -5.48
C LEU A 150 6.13 -29.50 -4.04
N ASP A 151 5.55 -30.55 -3.48
CA ASP A 151 5.80 -30.96 -2.09
C ASP A 151 7.28 -31.32 -1.88
N ALA A 152 7.90 -32.04 -2.84
CA ALA A 152 9.33 -32.36 -2.81
C ALA A 152 10.23 -31.12 -2.83
N LEU A 153 9.79 -29.99 -3.40
CA LEU A 153 10.54 -28.72 -3.43
C LEU A 153 10.25 -27.82 -2.22
N MET A 154 9.34 -28.21 -1.34
CA MET A 154 8.83 -27.40 -0.25
C MET A 154 9.20 -27.98 1.13
N GLU A 155 10.24 -28.81 1.20
CA GLU A 155 10.75 -29.31 2.48
C GLU A 155 10.94 -28.16 3.49
N PRO A 156 10.39 -28.25 4.70
CA PRO A 156 10.43 -27.16 5.69
C PRO A 156 11.84 -26.64 5.98
N GLU A 157 12.86 -27.50 5.93
CA GLU A 157 14.26 -27.16 6.18
C GLU A 157 14.89 -26.34 5.05
N LEU A 158 14.39 -26.47 3.81
CA LEU A 158 14.90 -25.78 2.63
C LEU A 158 14.12 -24.50 2.30
N GLY A 159 12.90 -24.37 2.84
CA GLY A 159 12.04 -23.20 2.66
C GLY A 159 11.46 -23.06 1.23
N PRO A 160 10.77 -21.94 0.93
CA PRO A 160 9.88 -21.86 -0.23
C PRO A 160 10.57 -21.48 -1.56
N GLN A 161 11.90 -21.36 -1.58
CA GLN A 161 12.62 -20.77 -2.72
C GLN A 161 12.50 -21.61 -4.00
N LEU A 162 12.66 -22.93 -3.88
CA LEU A 162 12.55 -23.84 -5.03
C LEU A 162 11.10 -23.95 -5.52
N GLY A 163 10.14 -24.08 -4.59
CA GLY A 163 8.72 -24.04 -4.92
C GLY A 163 8.32 -22.74 -5.62
N THR A 164 8.86 -21.58 -5.19
CA THR A 164 8.62 -20.29 -5.85
C THR A 164 9.12 -20.25 -7.29
N LYS A 165 10.34 -20.77 -7.54
CA LYS A 165 10.89 -20.88 -8.91
C LYS A 165 10.04 -21.80 -9.77
N TYR A 166 9.67 -22.96 -9.24
CA TYR A 166 8.83 -23.93 -9.94
C TYR A 166 7.46 -23.35 -10.31
N LEU A 167 6.73 -22.75 -9.36
CA LEU A 167 5.42 -22.15 -9.64
C LEU A 167 5.52 -21.00 -10.64
N SER A 168 6.64 -20.27 -10.67
CA SER A 168 6.89 -19.25 -11.69
C SER A 168 7.02 -19.87 -13.10
N GLU A 169 7.74 -20.98 -13.22
CA GLU A 169 7.82 -21.73 -14.48
C GLU A 169 6.47 -22.29 -14.91
N VAL A 170 5.68 -22.83 -13.97
CA VAL A 170 4.31 -23.30 -14.24
C VAL A 170 3.45 -22.19 -14.84
N LYS A 171 3.43 -21.00 -14.20
CA LYS A 171 2.66 -19.84 -14.69
C LYS A 171 3.12 -19.39 -16.08
N ARG A 172 4.43 -19.45 -16.34
CA ARG A 172 5.05 -19.05 -17.62
C ARG A 172 4.70 -19.99 -18.76
N VAL A 173 4.80 -21.30 -18.57
CA VAL A 173 4.58 -22.29 -19.63
C VAL A 173 3.09 -22.57 -19.91
N LEU A 174 2.20 -22.18 -19.00
CA LEU A 174 0.75 -22.33 -19.17
C LEU A 174 0.16 -21.25 -20.08
N LYS A 175 -0.54 -21.69 -21.13
CA LYS A 175 -1.37 -20.85 -22.00
C LYS A 175 -2.44 -20.09 -21.23
N SER A 176 -2.99 -19.04 -21.84
CA SER A 176 -4.29 -18.49 -21.43
C SER A 176 -5.34 -19.60 -21.33
N ARG A 177 -6.14 -19.60 -20.25
CA ARG A 177 -7.08 -20.69 -19.88
C ARG A 177 -6.42 -22.05 -19.62
N GLY A 178 -5.10 -22.06 -19.48
CA GLY A 178 -4.34 -23.23 -19.06
C GLY A 178 -4.61 -23.54 -17.59
N LYS A 179 -4.47 -24.82 -17.24
CA LYS A 179 -4.75 -25.32 -15.89
C LYS A 179 -3.49 -25.89 -15.25
N PHE A 180 -3.18 -25.43 -14.04
CA PHE A 180 -2.31 -26.14 -13.13
C PHE A 180 -3.15 -27.07 -12.26
N ILE A 181 -2.83 -28.35 -12.23
CA ILE A 181 -3.48 -29.34 -11.37
C ILE A 181 -2.40 -29.93 -10.48
N CYS A 182 -2.47 -29.64 -9.18
CA CYS A 182 -1.50 -30.06 -8.18
C CYS A 182 -2.12 -31.09 -7.24
N LEU A 183 -1.61 -32.32 -7.25
CA LEU A 183 -1.93 -33.34 -6.27
C LEU A 183 -0.93 -33.25 -5.12
N THR A 184 -1.41 -32.98 -3.92
CA THR A 184 -0.60 -32.64 -2.73
C THR A 184 -1.25 -33.19 -1.46
N LEU A 185 -0.47 -33.29 -0.38
CA LEU A 185 -0.99 -33.48 0.97
C LEU A 185 -1.54 -32.19 1.60
N ALA A 186 -1.40 -31.06 0.91
CA ALA A 186 -1.95 -29.77 1.31
C ALA A 186 -1.49 -29.34 2.71
N GLU A 187 -0.22 -29.57 3.02
CA GLU A 187 0.39 -29.08 4.25
C GLU A 187 0.39 -27.54 4.26
N SER A 188 0.27 -26.95 5.46
CA SER A 188 0.07 -25.50 5.61
C SER A 188 1.15 -24.67 4.92
N HIS A 189 2.41 -25.13 4.91
CA HIS A 189 3.52 -24.43 4.26
C HIS A 189 3.45 -24.50 2.71
N VAL A 190 2.91 -25.59 2.15
CA VAL A 190 2.67 -25.74 0.71
C VAL A 190 1.52 -24.84 0.27
N LEU A 191 0.40 -24.86 1.01
CA LEU A 191 -0.76 -24.01 0.73
C LEU A 191 -0.43 -22.52 0.92
N GLY A 192 0.36 -22.19 1.94
CA GLY A 192 0.84 -20.85 2.22
C GLY A 192 1.68 -20.25 1.09
N LEU A 193 2.25 -21.07 0.20
CA LEU A 193 2.85 -20.61 -1.04
C LEU A 193 1.86 -20.67 -2.22
N LEU A 194 1.17 -21.80 -2.38
CA LEU A 194 0.34 -22.08 -3.56
C LEU A 194 -0.83 -21.09 -3.67
N PHE A 195 -1.56 -20.84 -2.57
CA PHE A 195 -2.72 -19.95 -2.57
C PHE A 195 -2.37 -18.51 -2.96
N PRO A 196 -1.35 -17.85 -2.35
CA PRO A 196 -0.91 -16.54 -2.81
C PRO A 196 -0.44 -16.54 -4.26
N LYS A 197 0.39 -17.51 -4.69
CA LYS A 197 0.93 -17.54 -6.06
C LYS A 197 -0.14 -17.61 -7.15
N PHE A 198 -1.28 -18.21 -6.83
CA PHE A 198 -2.46 -18.31 -7.69
C PHE A 198 -3.63 -17.43 -7.17
N ARG A 199 -3.32 -16.28 -6.57
CA ARG A 199 -4.32 -15.31 -6.11
C ARG A 199 -5.00 -14.56 -7.25
N PHE A 200 -4.21 -13.79 -8.00
CA PHE A 200 -4.75 -12.87 -9.00
C PHE A 200 -4.63 -13.42 -10.42
N GLY A 201 -5.72 -13.33 -11.19
CA GLY A 201 -5.78 -13.88 -12.55
C GLY A 201 -5.92 -15.41 -12.60
N TRP A 202 -6.32 -16.02 -11.49
CA TRP A 202 -6.53 -17.47 -11.41
C TRP A 202 -7.80 -17.80 -10.64
N ASN A 203 -8.57 -18.73 -11.19
CA ASN A 203 -9.66 -19.40 -10.50
C ASN A 203 -9.09 -20.67 -9.82
N VAL A 204 -9.22 -20.77 -8.51
CA VAL A 204 -8.66 -21.88 -7.73
C VAL A 204 -9.79 -22.71 -7.14
N CYS A 205 -9.79 -24.00 -7.44
CA CYS A 205 -10.71 -24.98 -6.90
C CYS A 205 -9.95 -26.08 -6.15
N LEU A 206 -10.47 -26.48 -5.00
CA LEU A 206 -9.89 -27.51 -4.14
C LEU A 206 -10.80 -28.73 -4.09
N TYR A 207 -10.23 -29.91 -4.33
CA TYR A 207 -10.94 -31.18 -4.31
C TYR A 207 -10.29 -32.16 -3.34
N ALA A 208 -11.10 -32.87 -2.56
CA ALA A 208 -10.64 -33.99 -1.76
C ALA A 208 -10.66 -35.27 -2.62
N ILE A 209 -9.56 -35.99 -2.70
CA ILE A 209 -9.51 -37.26 -3.45
C ILE A 209 -10.08 -38.37 -2.55
N PRO A 210 -11.04 -39.19 -3.06
CA PRO A 210 -11.60 -40.28 -2.29
C PRO A 210 -10.53 -41.30 -1.86
N GLN A 211 -10.49 -41.61 -0.56
CA GLN A 211 -9.63 -42.65 -0.03
C GLN A 211 -10.38 -43.97 0.16
N LYS A 212 -9.64 -45.08 0.12
CA LYS A 212 -10.20 -46.37 0.54
C LYS A 212 -10.41 -46.34 2.06
N PRO A 213 -11.52 -46.90 2.58
CA PRO A 213 -11.73 -46.98 4.03
C PRO A 213 -10.57 -47.70 4.71
N SER A 214 -9.92 -47.02 5.66
CA SER A 214 -8.77 -47.49 6.42
C SER A 214 -9.10 -47.45 7.91
N THR A 215 -8.55 -48.38 8.70
CA THR A 215 -8.72 -48.41 10.16
C THR A 215 -7.80 -47.44 10.89
N LYS A 216 -6.89 -46.77 10.16
CA LYS A 216 -5.99 -45.74 10.70
C LYS A 216 -6.30 -44.38 10.03
N PRO A 217 -6.17 -43.26 10.74
CA PRO A 217 -6.25 -41.94 10.14
C PRO A 217 -5.04 -41.75 9.22
N ASP A 218 -5.22 -42.04 7.93
CA ASP A 218 -4.21 -41.83 6.89
C ASP A 218 -4.27 -40.39 6.38
N LEU A 219 -3.15 -39.89 5.86
CA LEU A 219 -3.07 -38.59 5.21
C LEU A 219 -3.90 -38.61 3.93
N GLN A 220 -4.74 -37.60 3.72
CA GLN A 220 -5.57 -37.45 2.54
C GLN A 220 -4.87 -36.68 1.43
N THR A 221 -5.06 -37.15 0.20
CA THR A 221 -4.62 -36.43 -1.00
C THR A 221 -5.67 -35.40 -1.39
N PHE A 222 -5.21 -34.19 -1.66
CA PHE A 222 -6.01 -33.11 -2.21
C PHE A 222 -5.53 -32.77 -3.62
N MET A 223 -6.45 -32.26 -4.43
CA MET A 223 -6.18 -31.73 -5.75
C MET A 223 -6.51 -30.24 -5.75
N VAL A 224 -5.51 -29.40 -5.97
CA VAL A 224 -5.70 -27.99 -6.24
C VAL A 224 -5.67 -27.76 -7.74
N ALA A 225 -6.77 -27.27 -8.31
CA ALA A 225 -6.84 -26.89 -9.71
C ALA A 225 -6.89 -25.36 -9.83
N ALA A 226 -5.83 -24.77 -10.39
CA ALA A 226 -5.76 -23.35 -10.70
C ALA A 226 -5.90 -23.14 -12.22
N GLU A 227 -6.95 -22.46 -12.67
CA GLU A 227 -7.20 -22.11 -14.07
C GLU A 227 -6.84 -20.65 -14.32
N LYS A 228 -6.01 -20.39 -15.35
CA LYS A 228 -5.58 -19.04 -15.74
C LYS A 228 -6.75 -18.29 -16.36
N GLU A 229 -7.23 -17.25 -15.70
CA GLU A 229 -8.36 -16.45 -16.17
C GLU A 229 -7.90 -15.35 -17.13
N SER A 230 -8.81 -14.91 -18.00
CA SER A 230 -8.58 -13.72 -18.83
C SER A 230 -8.87 -12.42 -18.08
N SER A 231 -9.67 -12.48 -17.02
CA SER A 231 -9.92 -11.36 -16.12
C SER A 231 -8.97 -11.42 -14.93
N ASN A 232 -8.66 -10.25 -14.37
CA ASN A 232 -7.99 -10.15 -13.07
C ASN A 232 -9.01 -10.09 -11.92
N GLU A 233 -10.26 -10.53 -12.15
CA GLU A 233 -11.25 -10.59 -11.09
C GLU A 233 -10.81 -11.61 -10.05
N LEU A 234 -10.88 -11.20 -8.80
CA LEU A 234 -10.50 -12.07 -7.69
C LEU A 234 -11.69 -12.94 -7.31
N LEU A 235 -11.50 -14.25 -7.34
CA LEU A 235 -12.52 -15.21 -6.93
C LEU A 235 -12.09 -15.86 -5.62
N GLN A 236 -13.06 -16.15 -4.75
CA GLN A 236 -12.81 -17.02 -3.60
C GLN A 236 -12.41 -18.42 -4.08
N ILE A 237 -11.57 -19.10 -3.31
CA ILE A 237 -11.23 -20.50 -3.51
C ILE A 237 -12.46 -21.34 -3.18
N ILE A 238 -12.89 -22.16 -4.15
CA ILE A 238 -14.05 -23.04 -4.01
C ILE A 238 -13.59 -24.44 -3.59
N SER A 239 -14.10 -24.96 -2.47
CA SER A 239 -13.95 -26.37 -2.10
C SER A 239 -15.10 -27.20 -2.67
N SER A 240 -14.80 -28.40 -3.16
CA SER A 240 -15.80 -29.34 -3.69
C SER A 240 -16.39 -30.29 -2.64
N PHE A 241 -16.06 -30.07 -1.36
CA PHE A 241 -16.42 -30.93 -0.25
C PHE A 241 -16.93 -30.09 0.90
N ASP A 242 -17.78 -30.68 1.72
CA ASP A 242 -18.18 -30.09 2.99
C ASP A 242 -17.05 -30.29 4.01
N HIS A 243 -16.73 -29.26 4.78
CA HIS A 243 -15.68 -29.29 5.81
C HIS A 243 -15.95 -30.39 6.85
N SER A 244 -17.21 -30.70 7.11
CA SER A 244 -17.63 -31.77 8.03
C SER A 244 -17.38 -33.19 7.49
N SER A 245 -17.11 -33.33 6.18
CA SER A 245 -17.02 -34.62 5.47
C SER A 245 -15.59 -35.13 5.26
N LEU A 246 -14.57 -34.39 5.70
CA LEU A 246 -13.17 -34.80 5.59
C LEU A 246 -12.87 -35.96 6.55
N ALA A 247 -12.62 -37.14 5.98
CA ALA A 247 -12.28 -38.35 6.74
C ALA A 247 -10.76 -38.51 6.94
N CYS A 248 -10.00 -37.42 7.01
CA CYS A 248 -8.54 -37.43 7.10
C CYS A 248 -8.03 -37.14 8.52
N ASN A 249 -6.70 -37.13 8.65
CA ASN A 249 -6.03 -36.75 9.90
C ASN A 249 -6.52 -35.37 10.40
N PRO A 250 -6.93 -35.21 11.68
CA PRO A 250 -7.47 -33.95 12.19
C PRO A 250 -6.52 -32.75 12.05
N ASN A 251 -5.20 -32.96 12.17
CA ASN A 251 -4.22 -31.89 12.02
C ASN A 251 -4.12 -31.43 10.57
N GLN A 252 -4.15 -32.39 9.63
CA GLN A 252 -4.16 -32.09 8.20
C GLN A 252 -5.45 -31.36 7.80
N ALA A 253 -6.60 -31.82 8.28
CA ALA A 253 -7.89 -31.17 8.05
C ALA A 253 -7.88 -29.74 8.59
N SER A 254 -7.46 -29.55 9.85
CA SER A 254 -7.40 -28.22 10.47
C SER A 254 -6.48 -27.27 9.73
N GLY A 255 -5.27 -27.71 9.37
CA GLY A 255 -4.31 -26.88 8.65
C GLY A 255 -4.80 -26.48 7.26
N LEU A 256 -5.49 -27.38 6.55
CA LEU A 256 -6.12 -27.09 5.27
C LEU A 256 -7.25 -26.05 5.39
N LEU A 257 -8.13 -26.23 6.38
CA LEU A 257 -9.26 -25.34 6.63
C LEU A 257 -8.78 -23.93 7.00
N GLU A 258 -7.81 -23.85 7.92
CA GLU A 258 -7.22 -22.58 8.33
C GLU A 258 -6.57 -21.84 7.15
N ALA A 259 -5.80 -22.55 6.31
CA ALA A 259 -5.20 -21.95 5.13
C ALA A 259 -6.25 -21.47 4.12
N LEU A 260 -7.33 -22.23 3.93
CA LEU A 260 -8.43 -21.89 3.02
C LEU A 260 -9.23 -20.68 3.53
N GLU A 261 -9.59 -20.66 4.81
CA GLU A 261 -10.31 -19.57 5.45
C GLU A 261 -9.48 -18.29 5.45
N SER A 262 -8.20 -18.37 5.82
CA SER A 262 -7.27 -17.23 5.80
C SER A 262 -7.14 -16.63 4.40
N GLU A 263 -6.93 -17.45 3.38
CA GLU A 263 -6.84 -16.97 2.00
C GLU A 263 -8.16 -16.38 1.50
N ASN A 264 -9.31 -17.00 1.81
CA ASN A 264 -10.61 -16.49 1.39
C ASN A 264 -11.01 -15.21 2.12
N GLN A 265 -10.56 -15.01 3.36
CA GLN A 265 -10.67 -13.75 4.06
C GLN A 265 -9.88 -12.66 3.34
N ILE A 266 -8.59 -12.91 3.04
CA ILE A 266 -7.74 -12.00 2.27
C ILE A 266 -8.40 -11.65 0.92
N ARG A 267 -8.91 -12.65 0.20
CA ARG A 267 -9.62 -12.44 -1.07
C ARG A 267 -10.91 -11.62 -0.90
N GLY A 268 -11.64 -11.82 0.19
CA GLY A 268 -12.83 -11.04 0.54
C GLY A 268 -12.51 -9.57 0.81
N GLU A 269 -11.42 -9.30 1.52
CA GLU A 269 -10.94 -7.93 1.78
C GLU A 269 -10.61 -7.19 0.47
N TYR A 270 -9.91 -7.85 -0.46
CA TYR A 270 -9.65 -7.31 -1.80
C TYR A 270 -10.93 -6.98 -2.59
N LEU A 271 -11.96 -7.83 -2.51
CA LEU A 271 -13.24 -7.63 -3.20
C LEU A 271 -14.06 -6.47 -2.62
N SER A 272 -13.92 -6.20 -1.32
CA SER A 272 -14.67 -5.16 -0.60
C SER A 272 -14.24 -3.72 -0.91
N GLY A 273 -13.13 -3.53 -1.64
CA GLY A 273 -12.70 -2.22 -2.12
C GLY A 273 -12.28 -1.24 -1.01
N SER A 274 -12.00 -1.71 0.21
CA SER A 274 -11.36 -0.92 1.24
C SER A 274 -9.97 -0.44 0.79
N ASP A 275 -9.39 0.56 1.46
CA ASP A 275 -7.98 0.98 1.26
C ASP A 275 -7.03 -0.17 1.70
N VAL A 276 -7.05 -1.28 0.97
CA VAL A 276 -6.24 -2.47 1.24
C VAL A 276 -4.79 -2.12 1.00
N LEU A 277 -3.95 -2.50 1.95
CA LEU A 277 -2.50 -2.35 1.90
C LEU A 277 -1.93 -3.55 1.14
N TYR A 278 -1.44 -3.34 -0.08
CA TYR A 278 -0.87 -4.42 -0.91
C TYR A 278 0.61 -4.64 -0.55
N SER A 279 1.07 -5.89 -0.51
CA SER A 279 2.52 -6.16 -0.51
C SER A 279 3.10 -5.97 -1.92
N LEU A 280 4.43 -5.84 -2.02
CA LEU A 280 5.11 -5.86 -3.31
C LEU A 280 4.84 -7.17 -4.07
N GLU A 281 4.80 -8.29 -3.36
CA GLU A 281 4.48 -9.60 -3.94
C GLU A 281 3.05 -9.64 -4.51
N ASP A 282 2.04 -9.12 -3.80
CA ASP A 282 0.66 -9.07 -4.31
C ASP A 282 0.57 -8.34 -5.65
N LEU A 283 1.27 -7.21 -5.76
CA LEU A 283 1.28 -6.42 -6.98
C LEU A 283 2.02 -7.13 -8.12
N GLN A 284 3.15 -7.79 -7.81
CA GLN A 284 3.87 -8.63 -8.78
C GLN A 284 3.02 -9.83 -9.24
N LEU A 285 2.15 -10.33 -8.37
CA LEU A 285 1.20 -11.39 -8.69
C LEU A 285 0.00 -10.88 -9.50
N GLY A 286 -0.16 -9.56 -9.65
CA GLY A 286 -1.16 -8.94 -10.53
C GLY A 286 -2.36 -8.32 -9.83
N ALA A 287 -2.29 -8.07 -8.51
CA ALA A 287 -3.43 -7.57 -7.72
C ALA A 287 -4.11 -6.30 -8.26
N LYS A 288 -3.34 -5.44 -8.95
CA LYS A 288 -3.82 -4.21 -9.59
C LYS A 288 -3.48 -4.16 -11.07
N GLY A 289 -3.48 -5.33 -11.70
CA GLY A 289 -3.15 -5.52 -13.10
C GLY A 289 -1.65 -5.49 -13.36
N ASP A 290 -1.29 -5.43 -14.64
CA ASP A 290 0.10 -5.40 -15.08
C ASP A 290 0.77 -4.07 -14.64
N LEU A 291 1.76 -4.17 -13.77
CA LEU A 291 2.56 -3.04 -13.33
C LEU A 291 3.50 -2.54 -14.42
N GLN A 292 3.88 -3.36 -15.41
CA GLN A 292 4.69 -2.89 -16.52
C GLN A 292 3.92 -1.92 -17.43
N LYS A 293 2.59 -1.87 -17.30
CA LYS A 293 1.69 -0.97 -18.02
C LYS A 293 1.19 0.15 -17.12
N LEU A 294 1.05 1.34 -17.70
CA LEU A 294 0.33 2.45 -17.10
C LEU A 294 -1.17 2.23 -17.24
N SER A 295 -1.92 2.45 -16.18
CA SER A 295 -3.39 2.43 -16.18
C SER A 295 -3.91 3.78 -15.67
N PRO A 296 -4.49 4.63 -16.53
CA PRO A 296 -4.90 5.97 -16.14
C PRO A 296 -5.76 5.99 -14.87
N GLY A 297 -5.35 6.79 -13.88
CA GLY A 297 -6.08 6.93 -12.62
C GLY A 297 -5.91 5.77 -11.64
N ARG A 298 -5.01 4.80 -11.91
CA ARG A 298 -4.68 3.75 -10.95
C ARG A 298 -4.10 4.38 -9.68
N ARG A 299 -4.68 4.04 -8.53
CA ARG A 299 -4.18 4.37 -7.19
C ARG A 299 -4.10 3.09 -6.38
N VAL A 300 -2.94 2.83 -5.77
CA VAL A 300 -2.68 1.61 -5.00
C VAL A 300 -1.94 1.97 -3.73
N LEU A 301 -2.48 1.62 -2.57
CA LEU A 301 -1.80 1.76 -1.29
C LEU A 301 -0.97 0.50 -1.02
N LEU A 302 0.31 0.61 -0.73
CA LEU A 302 1.18 -0.56 -0.62
C LEU A 302 2.22 -0.42 0.49
N THR A 303 2.73 -1.56 0.93
CA THR A 303 3.89 -1.66 1.80
C THR A 303 5.09 -2.08 0.97
N LEU A 304 6.21 -1.39 1.15
CA LEU A 304 7.50 -1.73 0.55
C LEU A 304 8.47 -2.15 1.64
N GLY A 305 9.14 -3.28 1.41
CA GLY A 305 10.12 -3.80 2.34
C GLY A 305 9.57 -4.90 3.24
N GLU A 306 10.43 -5.86 3.54
CA GLU A 306 10.13 -7.04 4.34
C GLU A 306 11.28 -7.32 5.32
N GLN A 307 10.93 -7.90 6.46
CA GLN A 307 11.89 -8.19 7.52
C GLN A 307 12.95 -9.18 7.01
N GLY A 308 14.22 -8.75 7.00
CA GLY A 308 15.36 -9.54 6.51
C GLY A 308 15.73 -9.33 5.03
N VAL A 309 14.93 -8.58 4.27
CA VAL A 309 15.22 -8.22 2.86
C VAL A 309 15.56 -6.74 2.74
N SER A 310 14.84 -5.86 3.44
CA SER A 310 15.09 -4.42 3.48
C SER A 310 15.44 -3.96 4.88
N HIS A 311 16.10 -2.80 4.96
CA HIS A 311 16.45 -2.17 6.22
C HIS A 311 15.21 -1.54 6.88
N PHE A 312 14.27 -1.05 6.08
CA PHE A 312 13.04 -0.42 6.54
C PHE A 312 11.79 -1.01 5.89
N CYS A 313 10.65 -0.69 6.49
CA CYS A 313 9.31 -0.96 5.97
C CYS A 313 8.63 0.38 5.73
N TYR A 314 8.18 0.58 4.50
CA TYR A 314 7.64 1.86 4.04
C TYR A 314 6.18 1.72 3.65
N LYS A 315 5.37 2.71 4.03
CA LYS A 315 4.04 2.90 3.48
C LYS A 315 4.15 3.76 2.22
N ALA A 316 3.53 3.32 1.13
CA ALA A 316 3.59 4.02 -0.14
C ALA A 316 2.23 4.05 -0.85
N VAL A 317 2.09 4.97 -1.81
CA VAL A 317 0.97 5.05 -2.74
C VAL A 317 1.53 5.08 -4.15
N LEU A 318 1.18 4.10 -4.98
CA LEU A 318 1.47 4.09 -6.41
C LEU A 318 0.32 4.74 -7.16
N LEU A 319 0.63 5.76 -7.96
CA LEU A 319 -0.32 6.58 -8.69
C LEU A 319 0.05 6.65 -10.17
N ASP A 320 -0.86 6.27 -11.05
CA ASP A 320 -0.74 6.48 -12.50
C ASP A 320 -1.58 7.70 -12.90
N ALA A 321 -0.99 8.64 -13.64
CA ALA A 321 -1.64 9.89 -14.02
C ALA A 321 -2.99 9.66 -14.72
N LYS A 322 -4.02 10.45 -14.34
CA LYS A 322 -5.41 10.30 -14.83
C LYS A 322 -5.59 10.64 -16.32
N GLN A 323 -4.92 11.67 -16.82
CA GLN A 323 -5.02 12.13 -18.21
C GLN A 323 -3.67 12.66 -18.72
N GLN A 324 -3.39 12.43 -20.01
CA GLN A 324 -2.22 12.96 -20.71
C GLN A 324 -2.48 14.41 -21.15
N SER A 325 -2.38 15.37 -20.24
CA SER A 325 -2.53 16.80 -20.58
C SER A 325 -1.28 17.40 -21.23
N GLY A 326 -0.18 16.62 -21.35
CA GLY A 326 1.09 17.04 -21.93
C GLY A 326 2.16 15.93 -21.90
N ALA A 327 3.37 16.21 -22.40
CA ALA A 327 4.50 15.29 -22.30
C ALA A 327 4.98 15.16 -20.85
N PHE A 328 5.12 13.93 -20.36
CA PHE A 328 5.65 13.65 -19.03
C PHE A 328 7.13 14.03 -18.93
N SER A 329 7.55 14.57 -17.78
CA SER A 329 8.96 14.83 -17.49
C SER A 329 9.74 13.54 -17.28
N PHE A 330 9.10 12.52 -16.72
CA PHE A 330 9.64 11.17 -16.54
C PHE A 330 8.50 10.13 -16.45
N HIS A 331 8.78 8.89 -16.86
CA HIS A 331 7.79 7.80 -16.89
C HIS A 331 7.49 7.22 -15.50
N CYS A 332 8.45 7.25 -14.58
CA CYS A 332 8.29 6.80 -13.21
C CYS A 332 9.16 7.66 -12.30
N GLY A 333 8.65 8.07 -11.14
CA GLY A 333 9.43 8.78 -10.12
C GLY A 333 8.99 8.38 -8.71
N VAL A 334 9.90 8.55 -7.76
CA VAL A 334 9.63 8.34 -6.33
C VAL A 334 9.53 9.69 -5.65
N PHE A 335 8.47 9.89 -4.86
CA PHE A 335 8.24 11.11 -4.10
C PHE A 335 8.22 10.79 -2.61
N ILE A 336 9.31 11.11 -1.92
CA ILE A 336 9.47 10.86 -0.49
C ILE A 336 8.84 12.02 0.29
N VAL A 337 7.90 11.68 1.17
CA VAL A 337 7.23 12.61 2.08
C VAL A 337 7.84 12.42 3.48
N PRO A 338 8.58 13.42 4.00
CA PRO A 338 9.08 13.38 5.37
C PRO A 338 7.94 13.19 6.37
N LYS A 339 8.22 12.52 7.48
CA LYS A 339 7.25 12.28 8.56
C LYS A 339 6.57 13.56 9.05
N THR A 340 7.32 14.66 9.11
CA THR A 340 6.83 15.98 9.53
C THR A 340 5.79 16.59 8.60
N ARG A 341 5.58 16.02 7.40
CA ARG A 341 4.58 16.50 6.44
C ARG A 341 3.54 15.43 6.08
N SER A 342 3.70 14.19 6.52
CA SER A 342 2.85 13.06 6.05
C SER A 342 1.37 13.20 6.37
N HIS A 343 1.01 14.00 7.38
CA HIS A 343 -0.36 14.35 7.74
C HIS A 343 -0.90 15.61 7.03
N GLU A 344 -0.10 16.32 6.24
CA GLU A 344 -0.60 17.44 5.45
C GLU A 344 -1.62 16.93 4.42
N TRP A 345 -2.67 17.71 4.18
CA TRP A 345 -3.74 17.33 3.25
C TRP A 345 -3.19 16.94 1.86
N LEU A 346 -2.14 17.63 1.39
CA LEU A 346 -1.50 17.39 0.10
C LEU A 346 -0.94 15.95 -0.06
N PHE A 347 -0.55 15.30 1.03
CA PHE A 347 0.05 13.96 0.99
C PHE A 347 -0.85 12.88 1.62
N SER A 348 -1.73 13.26 2.54
CA SER A 348 -2.59 12.32 3.28
C SER A 348 -3.94 12.06 2.59
N SER A 349 -4.48 13.04 1.85
CA SER A 349 -5.75 12.88 1.13
C SER A 349 -5.54 12.36 -0.28
N GLU A 350 -6.54 11.66 -0.81
CA GLU A 350 -6.50 11.23 -2.21
C GLU A 350 -6.45 12.44 -3.16
N GLU A 351 -7.26 13.45 -2.91
CA GLU A 351 -7.33 14.66 -3.73
C GLU A 351 -5.99 15.39 -3.78
N GLY A 352 -5.32 15.51 -2.63
CA GLY A 352 -3.98 16.09 -2.54
C GLY A 352 -2.93 15.26 -3.29
N GLN A 353 -2.95 13.93 -3.15
CA GLN A 353 -2.03 13.04 -3.86
C GLN A 353 -2.11 13.22 -5.38
N TRP A 354 -3.32 13.41 -5.91
CA TRP A 354 -3.52 13.69 -7.34
C TRP A 354 -2.91 15.03 -7.77
N GLN A 355 -2.96 16.07 -6.93
CA GLN A 355 -2.28 17.34 -7.21
C GLN A 355 -0.76 17.20 -7.28
N VAL A 356 -0.16 16.34 -6.44
CA VAL A 356 1.27 16.05 -6.48
C VAL A 356 1.65 15.35 -7.79
N VAL A 357 0.85 14.39 -8.25
CA VAL A 357 1.04 13.70 -9.54
C VAL A 357 1.03 14.72 -10.68
N GLU A 358 0.03 15.58 -10.75
CA GLU A 358 -0.10 16.62 -11.78
C GLU A 358 1.09 17.59 -11.78
N SER A 359 1.52 18.04 -10.59
CA SER A 359 2.63 18.98 -10.44
C SER A 359 3.98 18.36 -10.79
N SER A 360 4.18 17.07 -10.48
CA SER A 360 5.41 16.34 -10.79
C SER A 360 5.59 16.05 -12.28
N LYS A 361 4.50 16.09 -13.06
CA LYS A 361 4.45 15.67 -14.48
C LYS A 361 4.99 14.26 -14.69
N ALA A 362 4.80 13.37 -13.71
CA ALA A 362 5.17 11.96 -13.77
C ALA A 362 4.07 11.13 -14.42
N ALA A 363 4.42 10.13 -15.23
CA ALA A 363 3.43 9.17 -15.74
C ALA A 363 2.98 8.21 -14.62
N ARG A 364 3.94 7.74 -13.82
CA ARG A 364 3.75 7.04 -12.55
C ARG A 364 4.51 7.74 -11.43
N LEU A 365 3.84 7.97 -10.31
CA LEU A 365 4.46 8.47 -9.08
C LEU A 365 4.31 7.44 -7.96
N ILE A 366 5.41 7.10 -7.30
CA ILE A 366 5.42 6.26 -6.10
C ILE A 366 5.67 7.20 -4.92
N MET A 367 4.60 7.57 -4.22
CA MET A 367 4.68 8.44 -3.05
C MET A 367 5.00 7.60 -1.82
N VAL A 368 6.14 7.83 -1.17
CA VAL A 368 6.59 7.10 0.02
C VAL A 368 6.41 7.97 1.25
N LEU A 369 5.64 7.53 2.23
CA LEU A 369 5.40 8.26 3.48
C LEU A 369 6.33 7.74 4.57
N LEU A 370 7.24 8.60 5.03
CA LEU A 370 8.15 8.23 6.12
C LEU A 370 7.44 8.26 7.47
N GLU A 371 7.67 7.23 8.25
CA GLU A 371 7.18 7.06 9.63
C GLU A 371 8.29 7.24 10.68
N ALA A 372 7.94 7.10 11.97
CA ALA A 372 8.86 7.29 13.10
C ALA A 372 10.10 6.38 13.05
N SER A 373 9.97 5.19 12.47
CA SER A 373 11.07 4.24 12.25
C SER A 373 12.20 4.80 11.38
N HIS A 374 11.93 5.84 10.59
CA HIS A 374 12.89 6.44 9.66
C HIS A 374 13.55 7.72 10.21
N ALA A 375 13.21 8.15 11.43
CA ALA A 375 13.59 9.48 11.95
C ALA A 375 15.10 9.72 12.05
N ASN A 376 15.90 8.65 12.16
CA ASN A 376 17.36 8.72 12.31
C ASN A 376 18.12 8.28 11.04
N ALA A 377 17.42 7.92 9.97
CA ALA A 377 18.03 7.46 8.73
C ALA A 377 18.37 8.65 7.83
N ASP A 378 19.56 8.61 7.23
CA ASP A 378 19.92 9.61 6.22
C ASP A 378 19.11 9.40 4.93
N MET A 379 18.88 10.48 4.17
CA MET A 379 18.13 10.40 2.93
C MET A 379 18.83 9.55 1.86
N GLU A 380 20.16 9.50 1.85
CA GLU A 380 20.90 8.60 0.93
C GLU A 380 20.64 7.13 1.27
N ASP A 381 20.62 6.79 2.56
CA ASP A 381 20.34 5.42 3.04
C ASP A 381 18.92 4.99 2.69
N ILE A 382 17.93 5.89 2.88
CA ILE A 382 16.54 5.64 2.50
C ILE A 382 16.41 5.39 1.00
N GLN A 383 17.04 6.21 0.16
CA GLN A 383 16.99 6.03 -1.30
C GLN A 383 17.65 4.72 -1.73
N LYS A 384 18.77 4.35 -1.11
CA LYS A 384 19.48 3.10 -1.38
C LYS A 384 18.64 1.87 -1.04
N ASP A 385 17.93 1.89 0.09
CA ASP A 385 17.03 0.80 0.52
C ASP A 385 15.77 0.73 -0.37
N LEU A 386 15.19 1.88 -0.75
CA LEU A 386 14.00 1.93 -1.60
C LEU A 386 14.26 1.52 -3.05
N SER A 387 15.43 1.84 -3.61
CA SER A 387 15.77 1.59 -5.02
C SER A 387 15.44 0.17 -5.54
N PRO A 388 15.87 -0.92 -4.88
CA PRO A 388 15.50 -2.27 -5.29
C PRO A 388 14.00 -2.58 -5.14
N LEU A 389 13.30 -1.93 -4.21
CA LEU A 389 11.87 -2.16 -3.92
C LEU A 389 10.95 -1.49 -4.95
N VAL A 390 11.33 -0.31 -5.45
CA VAL A 390 10.53 0.46 -6.43
C VAL A 390 10.81 0.07 -7.87
N LYS A 391 11.98 -0.52 -8.16
CA LYS A 391 12.36 -0.89 -9.53
C LYS A 391 11.37 -1.85 -10.20
N PRO A 392 10.83 -2.89 -9.54
CA PRO A 392 9.79 -3.76 -10.12
C PRO A 392 8.46 -3.05 -10.40
N LEU A 393 8.24 -1.87 -9.81
CA LEU A 393 7.03 -1.07 -9.98
C LEU A 393 7.12 -0.08 -11.15
N ALA A 394 8.28 0.03 -11.81
CA ALA A 394 8.43 0.90 -12.97
C ALA A 394 7.75 0.29 -14.21
N PRO A 395 7.13 1.12 -15.09
CA PRO A 395 6.60 0.67 -16.37
C PRO A 395 7.72 0.23 -17.35
N ALA A 396 7.39 -0.64 -18.32
CA ALA A 396 8.35 -1.20 -19.29
C ALA A 396 9.02 -0.13 -20.18
N ASP A 397 8.31 0.97 -20.51
CA ASP A 397 8.85 2.07 -21.33
C ASP A 397 9.97 2.88 -20.63
N ASN A 398 10.39 2.49 -19.42
CA ASN A 398 11.52 3.09 -18.72
C ASN A 398 12.90 2.67 -19.30
N ASP A 399 12.91 1.90 -20.40
CA ASP A 399 14.06 1.32 -21.12
C ASP A 399 15.09 2.34 -21.70
N LYS A 400 14.97 3.63 -21.43
CA LYS A 400 16.02 4.62 -21.73
C LYS A 400 17.16 4.66 -20.70
N GLY A 401 17.36 3.61 -19.91
CA GLY A 401 18.50 3.50 -18.99
C GLY A 401 18.57 4.57 -17.89
N ASN A 402 17.52 5.36 -17.70
CA ASN A 402 17.49 6.42 -16.71
C ASN A 402 17.09 5.84 -15.35
N GLN A 403 17.93 6.11 -14.34
CA GLN A 403 17.64 5.78 -12.94
C GLN A 403 16.33 6.47 -12.53
N ILE A 404 15.46 5.77 -11.77
CA ILE A 404 14.20 6.35 -11.30
C ILE A 404 14.54 7.55 -10.41
N PRO A 405 14.10 8.78 -10.77
CA PRO A 405 14.41 9.96 -9.98
C PRO A 405 13.71 9.89 -8.63
N PHE A 406 14.44 10.26 -7.59
CA PHE A 406 13.92 10.49 -6.26
C PHE A 406 13.72 11.99 -6.05
N MET A 407 12.52 12.34 -5.63
CA MET A 407 12.13 13.67 -5.19
C MET A 407 11.78 13.58 -3.71
N THR A 408 12.01 14.65 -2.97
CA THR A 408 11.56 14.77 -1.59
C THR A 408 10.69 16.01 -1.50
N ALA A 409 9.59 15.93 -0.75
CA ALA A 409 8.79 17.12 -0.47
C ALA A 409 9.69 18.15 0.23
N SER A 410 10.04 19.24 -0.47
CA SER A 410 10.79 20.35 0.14
C SER A 410 9.97 20.90 1.30
N ASP A 411 10.58 21.49 2.31
CA ASP A 411 9.80 22.18 3.35
C ASP A 411 9.09 23.45 2.83
N GLY A 412 9.24 23.75 1.52
CA GLY A 412 8.69 24.90 0.83
C GLY A 412 9.35 26.21 1.26
N ILE A 413 10.44 26.18 2.03
CA ILE A 413 11.02 27.35 2.69
C ILE A 413 12.32 27.74 1.99
N LYS A 414 12.25 28.87 1.27
CA LYS A 414 13.40 29.51 0.63
C LYS A 414 14.41 30.08 1.62
N GLN A 415 13.93 30.60 2.76
CA GLN A 415 14.78 31.18 3.81
C GLN A 415 14.15 30.95 5.18
N ARG A 416 14.97 30.59 6.17
CA ARG A 416 14.57 30.35 7.57
C ARG A 416 15.49 31.10 8.53
N SER A 417 14.92 31.72 9.55
CA SER A 417 15.67 32.35 10.64
C SER A 417 14.95 32.12 11.96
N VAL A 418 15.59 31.43 12.91
CA VAL A 418 15.04 31.28 14.27
C VAL A 418 15.09 32.64 14.98
N VAL A 419 13.95 33.06 15.52
CA VAL A 419 13.77 34.32 16.25
C VAL A 419 13.76 34.08 17.77
N TYR A 420 13.23 32.93 18.19
CA TYR A 420 13.20 32.50 19.58
C TYR A 420 13.18 30.98 19.68
N GLN A 421 13.86 30.45 20.69
CA GLN A 421 13.76 29.06 21.10
C GLN A 421 13.71 29.01 22.63
N GLY A 422 12.77 28.24 23.17
CA GLY A 422 12.56 28.12 24.61
C GLY A 422 11.66 26.94 24.95
N SER A 423 11.20 26.88 26.20
CA SER A 423 10.33 25.79 26.65
C SER A 423 9.36 26.30 27.72
N SER A 424 8.17 25.70 27.74
CA SER A 424 7.14 25.88 28.76
C SER A 424 6.94 24.58 29.53
N SER A 425 6.65 24.68 30.82
CA SER A 425 6.28 23.51 31.64
C SER A 425 4.96 22.87 31.20
N LEU A 426 4.07 23.61 30.56
CA LEU A 426 2.78 23.13 30.07
C LEU A 426 2.84 22.72 28.59
N THR A 427 3.54 23.53 27.78
CA THR A 427 3.52 23.39 26.31
C THR A 427 4.76 22.69 25.76
N GLY A 428 5.78 22.45 26.58
CA GLY A 428 7.05 21.83 26.15
C GLY A 428 7.91 22.80 25.34
N PRO A 429 8.88 22.29 24.55
CA PRO A 429 9.76 23.14 23.75
C PRO A 429 9.02 23.88 22.63
N VAL A 430 9.41 25.14 22.42
CA VAL A 430 8.74 26.10 21.52
C VAL A 430 9.78 26.84 20.71
N VAL A 431 9.53 26.96 19.41
CA VAL A 431 10.35 27.70 18.45
C VAL A 431 9.49 28.77 17.77
N ILE A 432 10.05 29.96 17.62
CA ILE A 432 9.51 31.00 16.74
C ILE A 432 10.55 31.26 15.66
N GLU A 433 10.12 31.24 14.41
CA GLU A 433 10.99 31.45 13.27
C GLU A 433 10.33 32.33 12.21
N ASP A 434 11.17 33.10 11.52
CA ASP A 434 10.80 33.86 10.34
C ASP A 434 11.14 33.02 9.11
N VAL A 435 10.17 32.81 8.23
CA VAL A 435 10.28 32.00 7.02
C VAL A 435 9.86 32.79 5.78
N VAL A 436 10.47 32.46 4.65
CA VAL A 436 10.07 32.93 3.32
C VAL A 436 9.82 31.69 2.48
N TYR A 437 8.63 31.56 1.92
CA TYR A 437 8.27 30.40 1.10
C TYR A 437 8.82 30.51 -0.33
N GLU A 438 9.03 29.35 -0.97
CA GLU A 438 9.33 29.24 -2.40
C GLU A 438 8.07 29.57 -3.21
N ASN A 439 8.15 30.52 -4.16
CA ASN A 439 7.04 30.83 -5.08
C ASN A 439 7.01 29.77 -6.20
N THR A 440 5.82 29.27 -6.53
CA THR A 440 5.59 28.35 -7.64
C THR A 440 5.41 29.04 -9.00
N ASP A 441 5.23 30.37 -9.01
CA ASP A 441 5.05 31.16 -10.22
C ASP A 441 6.27 32.05 -10.48
N ASP A 442 6.77 32.04 -11.73
CA ASP A 442 7.90 32.81 -12.27
C ASP A 442 7.70 34.36 -12.25
N ASP A 443 6.76 34.87 -11.46
CA ASP A 443 6.57 36.31 -11.31
C ASP A 443 7.51 36.85 -10.22
N VAL A 444 8.39 37.77 -10.62
CA VAL A 444 9.51 38.32 -9.81
C VAL A 444 9.01 39.26 -8.68
N SER A 445 7.72 39.19 -8.34
CA SER A 445 7.11 39.96 -7.26
C SER A 445 7.17 39.22 -5.92
N HIS A 446 8.17 39.58 -5.12
CA HIS A 446 8.26 39.47 -3.65
C HIS A 446 7.67 38.22 -2.98
N SER A 447 8.53 37.24 -2.65
CA SER A 447 8.24 36.21 -1.66
C SER A 447 7.97 36.85 -0.28
N LEU A 448 6.76 36.69 0.24
CA LEU A 448 6.32 37.32 1.50
C LEU A 448 6.97 36.62 2.72
N PRO A 449 7.50 37.37 3.70
CA PRO A 449 8.01 36.81 4.94
C PRO A 449 6.88 36.53 5.94
N PHE A 450 6.95 35.39 6.62
CA PHE A 450 6.02 34.98 7.66
C PHE A 450 6.76 34.67 8.96
N ARG A 451 6.09 34.85 10.10
CA ARG A 451 6.56 34.41 11.41
C ARG A 451 5.69 33.26 11.90
N ARG A 452 6.32 32.17 12.31
CA ARG A 452 5.64 30.94 12.77
C ARG A 452 5.90 30.66 14.23
N LEU A 453 4.89 30.14 14.93
CA LEU A 453 5.01 29.53 16.25
C LEU A 453 4.90 28.01 16.10
N ILE A 454 5.92 27.29 16.55
CA ILE A 454 6.05 25.84 16.42
C ILE A 454 6.27 25.23 17.82
N PHE A 455 5.59 24.13 18.12
CA PHE A 455 5.86 23.31 19.29
C PHE A 455 6.65 22.08 18.86
N GLU A 456 7.87 21.87 19.38
CA GLU A 456 8.74 20.76 18.92
C GLU A 456 8.17 19.39 19.30
N ARG A 457 7.29 19.31 20.30
CA ARG A 457 6.55 18.07 20.60
C ARG A 457 5.58 17.64 19.48
N THR A 458 5.35 18.50 18.48
CA THR A 458 4.49 18.23 17.32
C THR A 458 5.04 18.96 16.09
N GLU A 459 6.24 18.55 15.66
CA GLU A 459 7.00 19.16 14.54
C GLU A 459 6.24 19.26 13.21
N GLY A 460 5.11 18.59 13.10
CA GLY A 460 4.26 18.59 11.90
C GLY A 460 3.17 19.66 11.83
N LEU A 461 2.84 20.34 12.93
CA LEU A 461 1.71 21.27 12.97
C LEU A 461 2.19 22.70 13.24
N VAL A 462 2.21 23.53 12.19
CA VAL A 462 2.35 25.00 12.33
C VAL A 462 1.12 25.52 13.07
N GLN A 463 1.29 25.91 14.33
CA GLN A 463 0.17 26.28 15.20
C GLN A 463 -0.37 27.67 14.88
N SER A 464 0.52 28.58 14.50
CA SER A 464 0.18 29.95 14.16
C SER A 464 1.21 30.53 13.21
N GLU A 465 0.73 31.24 12.21
CA GLU A 465 1.55 31.87 11.19
C GLU A 465 1.04 33.29 10.90
N ALA A 466 1.96 34.25 10.93
CA ALA A 466 1.66 35.66 10.81
C ALA A 466 2.47 36.31 9.69
N LEU A 467 1.81 37.09 8.83
CA LEU A 467 2.49 37.84 7.77
C LEU A 467 3.36 38.95 8.37
N LEU A 468 4.58 39.12 7.89
CA LEU A 468 5.48 40.19 8.28
C LEU A 468 5.51 41.29 7.21
N THR A 469 5.44 42.56 7.65
CA THR A 469 5.48 43.73 6.75
C THR A 469 6.55 44.72 7.18
N ARG A 470 7.08 45.47 6.20
CA ARG A 470 7.87 46.69 6.45
C ARG A 470 6.87 47.86 6.47
N ASP A 471 6.78 48.54 7.61
CA ASP A 471 5.94 49.74 7.84
C ASP A 471 4.41 49.60 7.95
N GLY A 472 3.85 48.40 8.09
CA GLY A 472 2.43 48.20 8.46
C GLY A 472 1.40 48.65 7.42
N LEU A 473 1.86 49.14 6.26
CA LEU A 473 1.04 49.46 5.10
C LEU A 473 1.10 48.28 4.12
N PHE A 474 0.02 47.51 4.08
CA PHE A 474 -0.21 46.54 3.00
C PHE A 474 -0.85 47.29 1.84
N ASP A 475 -0.19 47.34 0.69
CA ASP A 475 -0.78 47.91 -0.52
C ASP A 475 -1.88 46.97 -1.03
N LYS A 476 -3.14 47.42 -0.99
CA LYS A 476 -4.33 46.64 -1.38
C LYS A 476 -4.36 46.26 -2.87
N SER A 477 -3.36 46.67 -3.65
CA SER A 477 -3.21 46.36 -5.07
C SER A 477 -2.92 44.87 -5.36
N VAL A 478 -2.52 44.08 -4.34
CA VAL A 478 -2.04 42.70 -4.51
C VAL A 478 -3.15 41.64 -4.68
N TYR A 479 -4.41 41.94 -4.34
CA TYR A 479 -5.56 41.01 -4.50
C TYR A 479 -6.59 41.44 -5.56
N GLY A 480 -6.35 42.55 -6.25
CA GLY A 480 -7.33 43.19 -7.14
C GLY A 480 -7.32 42.74 -8.60
N ALA A 481 -6.74 41.59 -8.94
CA ALA A 481 -6.55 41.16 -10.32
C ALA A 481 -7.45 40.00 -10.77
N GLU A 482 -8.70 39.90 -10.26
CA GLU A 482 -9.69 38.97 -10.85
C GLU A 482 -11.08 39.57 -11.15
N MET A 483 -11.32 40.86 -10.89
CA MET A 483 -12.54 41.51 -11.38
C MET A 483 -12.26 42.92 -11.90
N LYS A 484 -11.93 43.00 -13.21
CA LYS A 484 -12.39 44.03 -14.17
C LYS A 484 -11.62 43.92 -15.49
N LYS A 485 -12.18 43.20 -16.45
CA LYS A 485 -11.98 43.49 -17.88
C LYS A 485 -13.18 44.31 -18.36
N ALA A 486 -13.01 45.63 -18.49
CA ALA A 486 -13.57 46.41 -19.59
C ALA A 486 -13.10 47.88 -19.53
N SER A 487 -12.61 48.34 -20.67
CA SER A 487 -12.45 49.75 -21.11
C SER A 487 -11.27 50.57 -20.56
N SER A 488 -10.21 50.57 -21.37
CA SER A 488 -9.54 51.75 -21.97
C SER A 488 -9.62 53.12 -21.26
N SER A 489 -8.46 53.72 -20.95
CA SER A 489 -7.89 54.80 -21.78
C SER A 489 -6.68 55.53 -21.12
N SER A 490 -5.55 55.49 -21.83
CA SER A 490 -4.56 56.57 -22.10
C SER A 490 -3.97 57.52 -21.01
N LYS A 491 -2.64 57.73 -21.17
CA LYS A 491 -1.74 58.83 -20.70
C LYS A 491 -1.23 58.73 -19.26
N SER A 492 0.02 59.05 -18.90
CA SER A 492 1.21 59.56 -19.58
C SER A 492 2.42 59.44 -18.63
N LYS A 493 3.63 59.27 -19.19
CA LYS A 493 4.92 59.29 -18.47
C LYS A 493 5.11 60.53 -17.57
N ARG A 494 5.54 60.34 -16.32
CA ARG A 494 6.42 61.29 -15.60
C ARG A 494 7.42 60.53 -14.73
N ARG A 495 8.68 60.50 -15.19
CA ARG A 495 9.85 60.10 -14.40
C ARG A 495 10.11 61.19 -13.36
N GLY A 496 9.91 60.88 -12.08
CA GLY A 496 10.39 61.66 -10.95
C GLY A 496 11.42 60.84 -10.19
N ALA A 497 12.68 61.26 -10.26
CA ALA A 497 13.75 60.66 -9.47
C ALA A 497 13.55 61.01 -7.98
N LEU A 498 13.38 60.01 -7.13
CA LEU A 498 13.47 60.20 -5.68
C LEU A 498 14.80 59.61 -5.16
N LYS A 499 15.56 60.48 -4.52
CA LYS A 499 16.87 60.24 -3.91
C LYS A 499 16.83 59.10 -2.89
N ARG A 500 17.83 58.20 -2.99
CA ARG A 500 18.26 57.31 -1.91
C ARG A 500 18.72 58.17 -0.73
N ASN A 501 18.08 58.03 0.42
CA ASN A 501 18.64 58.41 1.71
C ASN A 501 18.75 57.16 2.59
N ASN A 502 19.86 57.12 3.32
CA ASN A 502 20.43 56.00 4.07
C ASN A 502 19.52 55.39 5.15
N GLU A 503 19.66 54.07 5.27
CA GLU A 503 19.74 53.26 6.49
C GLU A 503 18.96 53.74 7.73
N SER A 504 17.73 53.25 7.85
CA SER A 504 17.24 52.72 9.12
C SER A 504 16.93 51.24 8.90
N SER A 505 17.45 50.36 9.77
CA SER A 505 17.08 48.95 9.79
C SER A 505 15.59 48.85 10.17
N SER A 506 14.70 48.84 9.18
CA SER A 506 13.25 48.74 9.38
C SER A 506 12.89 47.38 10.00
N LYS A 507 12.64 47.34 11.31
CA LYS A 507 12.19 46.14 12.02
C LYS A 507 10.87 45.66 11.43
N MET A 508 10.84 44.44 10.89
CA MET A 508 9.60 43.83 10.37
C MET A 508 8.58 43.67 11.50
N LYS A 509 7.30 43.95 11.21
CA LYS A 509 6.19 43.84 12.17
C LYS A 509 5.13 42.87 11.66
N VAL A 510 4.47 42.18 12.59
CA VAL A 510 3.32 41.33 12.29
C VAL A 510 2.15 42.17 11.77
N TYR A 511 1.58 41.74 10.65
CA TYR A 511 0.37 42.31 10.05
C TYR A 511 -0.86 41.49 10.44
N HIS A 512 -1.66 42.05 11.35
CA HIS A 512 -2.89 41.42 11.87
C HIS A 512 -4.08 41.49 10.91
N GLY A 513 -3.94 42.08 9.72
CA GLY A 513 -5.00 42.12 8.70
C GLY A 513 -5.02 40.90 7.77
N TYR A 514 -4.16 39.91 8.01
CA TYR A 514 -4.04 38.69 7.23
C TYR A 514 -4.14 37.46 8.13
N LEU A 515 -4.85 36.43 7.68
CA LEU A 515 -4.92 35.12 8.34
C LEU A 515 -4.34 34.06 7.43
N ALA A 516 -3.21 33.47 7.85
CA ALA A 516 -2.56 32.41 7.10
C ALA A 516 -3.29 31.06 7.19
N SER A 517 -4.03 30.83 8.27
CA SER A 517 -4.71 29.56 8.54
C SER A 517 -6.09 29.50 7.89
N SER A 518 -6.29 28.53 6.99
CA SER A 518 -7.61 28.23 6.41
C SER A 518 -8.65 27.83 7.46
N TYR A 519 -8.22 27.24 8.59
CA TYR A 519 -9.09 26.93 9.72
C TYR A 519 -9.68 28.21 10.35
N HIS A 520 -8.88 29.28 10.49
CA HIS A 520 -9.40 30.57 10.96
C HIS A 520 -10.39 31.17 9.97
N THR A 521 -10.09 31.06 8.66
CA THR A 521 -11.01 31.51 7.61
C THR A 521 -12.35 30.78 7.68
N ALA A 522 -12.34 29.47 7.95
CA ALA A 522 -13.57 28.68 8.14
C ALA A 522 -14.36 29.14 9.39
N ILE A 523 -13.69 29.33 10.53
CA ILE A 523 -14.32 29.87 11.76
C ILE A 523 -15.02 31.20 11.47
N ILE A 524 -14.32 32.12 10.80
CA ILE A 524 -14.84 33.46 10.50
C ILE A 524 -15.97 33.40 9.49
N SER A 525 -15.90 32.49 8.52
CA SER A 525 -16.99 32.27 7.55
C SER A 525 -18.29 31.87 8.25
N GLY A 526 -18.21 31.17 9.39
CA GLY A 526 -19.38 30.86 10.22
C GLY A 526 -20.14 32.10 10.71
N PHE A 527 -19.50 33.26 10.87
CA PHE A 527 -20.18 34.50 11.23
C PHE A 527 -21.15 35.00 10.16
N SER A 528 -21.00 34.56 8.91
CA SER A 528 -21.98 34.87 7.85
C SER A 528 -23.38 34.34 8.18
N LEU A 529 -23.47 33.26 8.96
CA LEU A 529 -24.75 32.67 9.39
C LEU A 529 -25.48 33.51 10.43
N ILE A 530 -24.77 34.40 11.13
CA ILE A 530 -25.32 35.28 12.17
C ILE A 530 -25.16 36.76 11.83
N SER A 531 -24.91 37.09 10.56
CA SER A 531 -24.62 38.47 10.13
C SER A 531 -25.75 39.44 10.49
N SER A 532 -27.01 39.03 10.34
CA SER A 532 -28.19 39.83 10.69
C SER A 532 -28.24 40.20 12.17
N TYR A 533 -27.84 39.28 13.06
CA TYR A 533 -27.72 39.54 14.49
C TYR A 533 -26.58 40.52 14.76
N LEU A 534 -25.41 40.31 14.15
CA LEU A 534 -24.25 41.21 14.31
C LEU A 534 -24.58 42.63 13.83
N GLU A 535 -25.30 42.78 12.73
CA GLU A 535 -25.78 44.06 12.19
C GLU A 535 -26.81 44.73 13.10
N SER A 536 -27.74 43.97 13.68
CA SER A 536 -28.72 44.47 14.64
C SER A 536 -28.05 45.00 15.92
N VAL A 537 -27.08 44.25 16.47
CA VAL A 537 -26.32 44.67 17.64
C VAL A 537 -25.49 45.92 17.32
N ALA A 538 -24.84 45.98 16.16
CA ALA A 538 -24.09 47.17 15.73
C ALA A 538 -25.00 48.41 15.58
N SER A 539 -26.21 48.23 15.03
CA SER A 539 -27.19 49.31 14.81
C SER A 539 -27.79 49.87 16.11
N SER A 540 -27.85 49.06 17.17
CA SER A 540 -28.32 49.48 18.50
C SER A 540 -27.24 50.16 19.35
N GLY A 541 -26.01 50.32 18.82
CA GLY A 541 -24.89 50.91 19.55
C GLY A 541 -24.30 50.00 20.63
N ASN A 542 -24.81 48.76 20.73
CA ASN A 542 -24.31 47.73 21.63
C ASN A 542 -23.11 47.00 21.02
N ARG A 543 -22.38 46.26 21.86
CA ARG A 543 -21.24 45.46 21.43
C ARG A 543 -21.50 43.98 21.64
N VAL A 544 -21.05 43.17 20.69
CA VAL A 544 -21.08 41.72 20.79
C VAL A 544 -19.91 41.28 21.66
N LYS A 545 -20.18 40.54 22.74
CA LYS A 545 -19.12 39.95 23.56
C LYS A 545 -18.72 38.59 22.98
N ALA A 546 -17.43 38.41 22.71
CA ALA A 546 -16.86 37.18 22.22
C ALA A 546 -15.73 36.71 23.14
N VAL A 547 -15.67 35.41 23.39
CA VAL A 547 -14.57 34.77 24.13
C VAL A 547 -13.76 33.88 23.20
N VAL A 548 -12.44 34.03 23.21
CA VAL A 548 -11.49 33.18 22.47
C VAL A 548 -10.74 32.32 23.48
N ILE A 549 -10.99 31.01 23.45
CA ILE A 549 -10.36 30.04 24.36
C ILE A 549 -9.12 29.45 23.68
N GLY A 550 -7.95 29.68 24.27
CA GLY A 550 -6.64 29.40 23.70
C GLY A 550 -6.13 30.62 22.92
N LEU A 551 -5.08 31.28 23.41
CA LEU A 551 -4.51 32.48 22.77
C LEU A 551 -3.53 32.09 21.65
N GLY A 552 -2.65 31.11 21.91
CA GLY A 552 -1.55 30.78 21.01
C GLY A 552 -0.69 32.01 20.70
N ALA A 553 -0.47 32.32 19.41
CA ALA A 553 0.23 33.54 18.99
C ALA A 553 -0.64 34.82 19.03
N GLY A 554 -1.92 34.72 19.39
CA GLY A 554 -2.84 35.86 19.48
C GLY A 554 -3.36 36.40 18.15
N LEU A 555 -3.17 35.68 17.04
CA LEU A 555 -3.49 36.17 15.69
C LEU A 555 -4.99 36.26 15.42
N LEU A 556 -5.76 35.23 15.78
CA LEU A 556 -7.21 35.23 15.62
C LEU A 556 -7.89 36.38 16.38
N PRO A 557 -7.67 36.57 17.70
CA PRO A 557 -8.28 37.69 18.42
C PRO A 557 -7.83 39.06 17.88
N MET A 558 -6.56 39.22 17.49
CA MET A 558 -6.09 40.48 16.90
C MET A 558 -6.72 40.77 15.53
N PHE A 559 -6.91 39.75 14.69
CA PHE A 559 -7.62 39.89 13.42
C PHE A 559 -9.08 40.31 13.64
N LEU A 560 -9.80 39.59 14.51
CA LEU A 560 -11.19 39.91 14.86
C LEU A 560 -11.34 41.32 15.42
N HIS A 561 -10.40 41.73 16.28
CA HIS A 561 -10.37 43.09 16.83
C HIS A 561 -10.22 44.16 15.75
N GLY A 562 -9.42 43.88 14.72
CA GLY A 562 -9.18 44.78 13.59
C GLY A 562 -10.34 44.85 12.60
N CYS A 563 -10.99 43.73 12.30
CA CYS A 563 -12.05 43.66 11.29
C CYS A 563 -13.47 43.88 11.85
N MET A 564 -13.71 43.62 13.15
CA MET A 564 -15.02 43.76 13.79
C MET A 564 -14.99 44.82 14.92
N GLN A 565 -15.30 46.07 14.57
CA GLN A 565 -15.28 47.18 15.55
C GLN A 565 -16.39 47.09 16.61
N SER A 566 -17.50 46.42 16.30
CA SER A 566 -18.63 46.21 17.21
C SER A 566 -18.40 45.07 18.22
N MET A 567 -17.28 44.37 18.17
CA MET A 567 -16.97 43.24 19.06
C MET A 567 -16.11 43.69 20.25
N GLN A 568 -16.43 43.15 21.43
CA GLN A 568 -15.59 43.12 22.62
C GLN A 568 -15.08 41.68 22.77
N ILE A 569 -13.77 41.49 22.76
CA ILE A 569 -13.11 40.20 22.71
C ILE A 569 -12.36 39.95 24.02
N GLU A 570 -12.61 38.79 24.60
CA GLU A 570 -11.95 38.29 25.80
C GLU A 570 -11.18 37.03 25.43
N ALA A 571 -9.86 37.11 25.38
CA ALA A 571 -9.01 35.95 25.15
C ALA A 571 -8.71 35.26 26.49
N VAL A 572 -8.64 33.93 26.50
CA VAL A 572 -8.30 33.12 27.68
C VAL A 572 -7.11 32.25 27.34
N GLU A 573 -6.04 32.37 28.12
CA GLU A 573 -4.83 31.55 27.98
C GLU A 573 -4.45 30.92 29.33
N LEU A 574 -4.12 29.63 29.28
CA LEU A 574 -3.68 28.86 30.41
C LEU A 574 -2.16 28.98 30.61
N ASP A 575 -1.40 29.00 29.52
CA ASP A 575 0.06 29.02 29.57
C ASP A 575 0.61 30.46 29.60
N PRO A 576 1.20 30.92 30.73
CA PRO A 576 1.75 32.26 30.83
C PRO A 576 2.93 32.49 29.87
N VAL A 577 3.62 31.43 29.43
CA VAL A 577 4.68 31.54 28.42
C VAL A 577 4.07 31.94 27.08
N MET A 578 2.95 31.34 26.67
CA MET A 578 2.28 31.66 25.40
C MET A 578 1.84 33.13 25.33
N LEU A 579 1.34 33.67 26.45
CA LEU A 579 1.05 35.09 26.55
C LEU A 579 2.27 35.97 26.28
N ASN A 580 3.41 35.68 26.91
CA ASN A 580 4.62 36.46 26.70
C ASN A 580 5.06 36.36 25.24
N LEU A 581 5.02 35.16 24.64
CA LEU A 581 5.37 34.98 23.23
C LEU A 581 4.46 35.76 22.28
N ALA A 582 3.14 35.75 22.52
CA ALA A 582 2.17 36.50 21.74
C ALA A 582 2.44 38.01 21.77
N ARG A 583 2.79 38.56 22.95
CA ARG A 583 3.14 39.99 23.10
C ARG A 583 4.48 40.32 22.45
N ASP A 584 5.52 39.58 22.79
CA ASP A 584 6.90 39.91 22.47
C ASP A 584 7.24 39.69 20.99
N TYR A 585 6.65 38.67 20.37
CA TYR A 585 7.00 38.24 19.01
C TYR A 585 5.88 38.40 17.98
N PHE A 586 4.62 38.39 18.42
CA PHE A 586 3.46 38.50 17.53
C PHE A 586 2.68 39.81 17.66
N GLY A 587 3.08 40.70 18.56
CA GLY A 587 2.46 42.02 18.69
C GLY A 587 1.01 41.99 19.17
N PHE A 588 0.67 41.01 20.02
CA PHE A 588 -0.61 40.99 20.72
C PHE A 588 -0.71 42.19 21.70
N THR A 589 -1.83 42.90 21.67
CA THR A 589 -2.07 44.07 22.53
C THR A 589 -3.48 44.08 23.10
N GLU A 590 -3.62 44.52 24.34
CA GLU A 590 -4.91 44.73 25.00
C GLU A 590 -5.33 46.19 24.94
N ASP A 591 -6.65 46.42 24.89
CA ASP A 591 -7.24 47.74 24.97
C ASP A 591 -8.65 47.68 25.62
N LYS A 592 -9.48 48.71 25.42
CA LYS A 592 -10.84 48.74 25.97
C LYS A 592 -11.77 47.66 25.38
N ARG A 593 -11.45 47.11 24.20
CA ARG A 593 -12.22 46.08 23.48
C ARG A 593 -11.53 44.73 23.45
N MET A 594 -10.22 44.65 23.69
CA MET A 594 -9.46 43.41 23.76
C MET A 594 -8.92 43.22 25.17
N LYS A 595 -9.41 42.21 25.88
CA LYS A 595 -8.91 41.83 27.20
C LYS A 595 -8.37 40.42 27.19
N LEU A 596 -7.34 40.16 27.99
CA LEU A 596 -6.82 38.82 28.22
C LEU A 596 -7.02 38.40 29.67
N PHE A 597 -7.59 37.22 29.85
CA PHE A 597 -7.68 36.55 31.14
C PHE A 597 -6.70 35.39 31.20
N ARG A 598 -5.88 35.38 32.25
CA ARG A 598 -5.11 34.18 32.60
C ARG A 598 -6.04 33.22 33.31
N TYR A 599 -6.10 31.98 32.83
CA TYR A 599 -6.86 30.96 33.53
C TYR A 599 -6.08 30.52 34.78
N ILE A 600 -6.55 30.95 35.96
CA ILE A 600 -6.12 30.41 37.26
C ILE A 600 -7.24 29.47 37.71
N LEU A 601 -6.89 28.23 38.07
CA LEU A 601 -7.84 27.12 38.24
C LEU A 601 -9.06 27.35 39.19
N PRO A 602 -9.16 28.39 40.04
CA PRO A 602 -10.43 28.71 40.70
C PRO A 602 -11.01 30.05 40.22
N MET A 603 -11.35 30.19 38.92
CA MET A 603 -12.27 31.23 38.42
C MET A 603 -13.62 30.69 37.92
N ALA A 604 -13.92 29.41 38.16
CA ALA A 604 -15.22 28.84 37.85
C ALA A 604 -16.37 29.39 38.74
N SER A 605 -16.06 30.13 39.81
CA SER A 605 -17.05 30.66 40.75
C SER A 605 -17.42 32.14 40.55
N SER A 606 -16.75 32.89 39.65
CA SER A 606 -17.05 34.32 39.44
C SER A 606 -17.85 34.62 38.16
N LEU A 607 -17.90 33.68 37.21
CA LEU A 607 -18.73 33.78 36.00
C LEU A 607 -20.15 33.21 36.17
N SER A 608 -20.46 32.60 37.33
CA SER A 608 -21.78 32.03 37.64
C SER A 608 -22.83 33.06 38.10
N GLY A 609 -22.51 34.36 38.08
CA GLY A 609 -23.37 35.43 38.62
C GLY A 609 -23.94 36.42 37.61
N THR A 610 -23.61 36.33 36.32
CA THR A 610 -24.05 37.30 35.30
C THR A 610 -24.82 36.61 34.18
N THR A 611 -26.10 36.96 34.01
CA THR A 611 -26.94 36.63 32.86
C THR A 611 -26.50 37.44 31.64
N GLU A 612 -25.30 37.20 31.14
CA GLU A 612 -24.77 37.83 29.92
C GLU A 612 -24.46 36.76 28.88
N THR A 613 -24.94 36.96 27.65
CA THR A 613 -24.73 36.04 26.52
C THR A 613 -23.37 36.31 25.87
N TYR A 614 -22.54 35.27 25.73
CA TYR A 614 -21.24 35.34 25.04
C TYR A 614 -21.24 34.49 23.77
N MET A 615 -20.54 34.96 22.74
CA MET A 615 -20.16 34.12 21.61
C MET A 615 -18.85 33.37 21.92
N GLN A 616 -18.86 32.04 21.93
CA GLN A 616 -17.69 31.23 22.27
C GLN A 616 -16.96 30.74 21.01
N LEU A 617 -15.66 31.06 20.92
CA LEU A 617 -14.76 30.59 19.89
C LEU A 617 -13.69 29.71 20.55
N ALA A 618 -13.77 28.40 20.32
CA ALA A 618 -12.76 27.47 20.78
C ALA A 618 -11.72 27.25 19.68
N MET A 619 -10.48 27.66 19.92
CA MET A 619 -9.36 27.14 19.13
C MET A 619 -9.12 25.70 19.56
N LYS A 620 -8.95 24.78 18.60
CA LYS A 620 -8.68 23.38 18.91
C LYS A 620 -7.31 23.29 19.58
N CYS A 621 -7.28 23.31 20.91
CA CYS A 621 -6.10 22.94 21.68
C CYS A 621 -5.94 21.43 21.53
N SER A 622 -4.98 20.98 20.74
CA SER A 622 -4.66 19.55 20.54
C SER A 622 -4.16 18.83 21.81
N PHE A 623 -4.28 19.44 23.00
CA PHE A 623 -3.45 19.13 24.17
C PHE A 623 -4.21 19.11 25.51
N LEU A 624 -5.55 19.00 25.52
CA LEU A 624 -6.24 18.63 26.75
C LEU A 624 -6.37 17.10 26.82
N PRO A 625 -5.94 16.45 27.93
CA PRO A 625 -6.34 15.07 28.22
C PRO A 625 -7.87 14.97 28.13
N MET A 626 -8.40 13.85 27.63
CA MET A 626 -9.86 13.65 27.51
C MET A 626 -10.62 13.89 28.83
N GLU A 627 -9.96 13.81 29.97
CA GLU A 627 -10.55 14.11 31.29
C GLU A 627 -10.78 15.61 31.55
N VAL A 628 -10.09 16.51 30.83
CA VAL A 628 -10.34 17.97 30.83
C VAL A 628 -11.26 18.39 29.67
N ALA A 629 -11.47 17.50 28.70
CA ALA A 629 -12.49 17.67 27.64
C ALA A 629 -13.93 17.52 28.18
N ASN A 630 -14.10 17.11 29.45
CA ASN A 630 -15.30 17.38 30.24
C ASN A 630 -15.38 18.88 30.65
N PHE A 631 -15.15 19.78 29.70
CA PHE A 631 -15.88 21.03 29.70
C PHE A 631 -17.34 20.61 29.65
N GLN A 632 -18.01 20.71 30.80
CA GLN A 632 -19.45 20.59 30.85
C GLN A 632 -20.01 21.43 29.69
N MET A 633 -20.81 20.79 28.85
CA MET A 633 -22.10 21.31 28.42
C MET A 633 -22.81 21.95 29.62
N LEU A 634 -22.30 23.09 30.09
CA LEU A 634 -22.96 23.95 31.05
C LEU A 634 -24.03 24.62 30.23
N LYS A 635 -25.23 24.03 30.34
CA LYS A 635 -26.52 24.59 30.00
C LYS A 635 -26.52 26.12 30.19
N ALA A 636 -26.24 26.85 29.13
CA ALA A 636 -26.99 28.05 28.84
C ALA A 636 -28.02 27.60 27.82
N GLU A 637 -29.25 27.37 28.26
CA GLU A 637 -30.40 27.34 27.37
C GLU A 637 -30.37 28.64 26.56
N VAL A 638 -29.90 28.56 25.33
CA VAL A 638 -30.20 29.57 24.31
C VAL A 638 -31.66 29.31 23.95
N PRO A 639 -32.60 30.23 24.22
CA PRO A 639 -33.92 30.11 23.62
C PRO A 639 -33.69 30.17 22.12
N LEU A 640 -34.04 29.08 21.44
CA LEU A 640 -34.25 29.09 20.00
C LEU A 640 -35.20 30.24 19.69
N LEU A 641 -34.67 31.33 19.12
CA LEU A 641 -35.50 32.28 18.39
C LEU A 641 -35.97 31.54 17.13
N THR A 642 -37.23 31.15 17.16
CA THR A 642 -38.02 30.67 16.01
C THR A 642 -38.04 31.67 14.88
#